data_AF-A0A135LNA4-F1
#
_entry.id   AF-A0A135LNA4-F1
#
_cell.length_a   1.000
_cell.length_b   1.000
_cell.length_c   1.000
_cell.angle_alpha   90.00
_cell.angle_beta   90.00
_cell.angle_gamma   90.00
#
_symmetry.space_group_name_H-M   'P 1'
#
loop_
_entity.id
_entity.type
_entity.pdbx_description
1 polymer ?
#
loop_
_entity_poly.entity_id
_entity_poly.type
_entity_poly.pdbx_seq_one_letter_code
_entity_poly.pdbx_strand_id
1 'polypeptide(L)'
;MERRAVFLKSWYLLGPVSRFQVVGEHVPYEVAQQPISAVRISGEALNPVAEELKVVCAKTGKELRSHLTPTGLLFSTISDDAPGFHEFFPELEELLGKVDFTKLPHRRSISYEGRFNWKTMVDGYQECLHCQYTHPSFSKYYPPTFYTVRNKHNFSQHIADPNKSDDGLFLYFFPNCTLNVYGGGMSCFRVCPTADPHVTRMEFDYFHLESGDKFEEYFKFVRQVAMEDFELCEKAQSNLARGVYHEGILNPNKENGVSYYQRRVFDMVCEQHEFDRTGKIAKGSGMEQHVASSIVQMAAYSSLYLMESTDADSLASPASILVALVAILFVFYRTWAHLSQPRAAKVTGFTKVTPPNTTDLTVSKEPEIPEGWWNSREVFELERRALFSQTWLYLAHSSQFYKPGSYQSFDVAGFPVFLIRGKDDKIRAFHNVCRHRAYTITRKETGASTILGCRYHGWSYDTTGRLVKAPQFDDVPGFDKSKNSLFEVHSYTTDQGLIFVNLNSGEPTAFDSELALTLRGFAHIAGLEAKSTWVAGQTLSGDFNWKIGARHRQLDVYISGLHRTMRKISGPPHIVRLVKSITRNSTREECLLFPITLMYSFDTGLFFALSFFPISESKTNTRYDLFARSAVSEPNIRQMSETLQSATKKLTEEIELEYQSISARKKSSGEFNNTADTRRILSRLQEHTKLERIEGGQILPAMHKPEGSTLFQKADQLCKELDCVSGRSQNGTSPTALDW
;
A
#
# COMPACT_ATOMS: atom_id res chain seq x y z
N MET A 1 8.81 11.58 11.77
CA MET A 1 8.51 11.57 13.23
C MET A 1 9.16 10.39 13.94
N GLU A 2 8.89 9.16 13.49
CA GLU A 2 9.39 7.91 14.11
C GLU A 2 10.91 7.88 14.38
N ARG A 3 11.74 8.44 13.49
CA ARG A 3 13.19 8.54 13.73
C ARG A 3 13.52 9.21 15.08
N ARG A 4 12.86 10.33 15.42
CA ARG A 4 13.08 11.06 16.68
C ARG A 4 12.39 10.40 17.86
N ALA A 5 11.16 9.93 17.66
CA ALA A 5 10.34 9.35 18.71
C ALA A 5 10.87 8.00 19.18
N VAL A 6 11.26 7.14 18.24
CA VAL A 6 11.61 5.74 18.47
C VAL A 6 13.12 5.58 18.38
N PHE A 7 13.70 5.81 17.19
CA PHE A 7 15.05 5.33 16.92
C PHE A 7 16.14 6.10 17.71
N LEU A 8 16.01 7.41 17.87
CA LEU A 8 16.98 8.17 18.67
C LEU A 8 16.91 7.85 20.17
N LYS A 9 15.82 7.22 20.65
CA LYS A 9 15.62 6.91 22.07
C LYS A 9 15.82 5.43 22.41
N SER A 10 16.52 4.69 21.56
CA SER A 10 16.62 3.22 21.65
C SER A 10 18.04 2.68 21.71
N TRP A 11 18.15 1.42 22.15
CA TRP A 11 19.36 0.62 22.14
C TRP A 11 19.32 -0.43 21.02
N TYR A 12 20.49 -0.75 20.46
CA TYR A 12 20.62 -1.61 19.28
C TYR A 12 21.66 -2.71 19.49
N LEU A 13 21.28 -3.95 19.20
CA LEU A 13 22.21 -5.08 19.20
C LEU A 13 23.13 -4.98 17.98
N LEU A 14 24.45 -4.96 18.21
CA LEU A 14 25.46 -5.00 17.17
C LEU A 14 25.93 -6.44 16.89
N GLY A 15 25.92 -7.29 17.91
CA GLY A 15 26.23 -8.72 17.78
C GLY A 15 27.07 -9.25 18.96
N PRO A 16 27.45 -10.53 18.92
CA PRO A 16 28.32 -11.13 19.91
C PRO A 16 29.76 -10.63 19.78
N VAL A 17 30.54 -10.69 20.86
CA VAL A 17 31.96 -10.33 20.91
C VAL A 17 32.83 -11.07 19.89
N SER A 18 32.42 -12.28 19.50
CA SER A 18 33.04 -13.07 18.44
C SER A 18 32.99 -12.42 17.05
N ARG A 19 32.20 -11.36 16.86
CA ARG A 19 32.19 -10.53 15.64
C ARG A 19 33.32 -9.49 15.61
N PHE A 20 33.92 -9.17 16.75
CA PHE A 20 34.86 -8.05 16.91
C PHE A 20 36.25 -8.55 17.30
N GLN A 21 36.75 -9.60 16.63
CA GLN A 21 37.99 -10.26 17.02
C GLN A 21 39.25 -9.51 16.59
N VAL A 22 39.21 -8.80 15.46
CA VAL A 22 40.37 -8.14 14.86
C VAL A 22 40.54 -6.73 15.43
N VAL A 23 41.70 -6.48 16.04
CA VAL A 23 42.05 -5.15 16.55
C VAL A 23 42.21 -4.16 15.39
N GLY A 24 41.57 -3.00 15.52
CA GLY A 24 41.55 -1.94 14.52
C GLY A 24 40.55 -2.16 13.37
N GLU A 25 39.87 -3.32 13.31
CA GLU A 25 38.83 -3.54 12.31
C GLU A 25 37.56 -2.76 12.68
N HIS A 26 37.12 -1.92 11.74
CA HIS A 26 35.87 -1.19 11.84
C HIS A 26 34.73 -2.03 11.26
N VAL A 27 33.86 -2.54 12.12
CA VAL A 27 32.63 -3.24 11.70
C VAL A 27 31.51 -2.22 11.51
N PRO A 28 31.02 -1.98 10.28
CA PRO A 28 30.04 -0.95 10.01
C PRO A 28 28.61 -1.41 10.29
N TYR A 29 27.78 -0.49 10.76
CA TYR A 29 26.33 -0.63 10.84
C TYR A 29 25.67 0.68 10.42
N GLU A 30 24.41 0.62 10.03
CA GLU A 30 23.59 1.82 9.87
C GLU A 30 22.22 1.58 10.48
N VAL A 31 21.85 2.47 11.41
CA VAL A 31 20.59 2.41 12.14
C VAL A 31 19.86 3.72 11.93
N ALA A 32 18.67 3.66 11.31
CA ALA A 32 17.85 4.83 11.00
C ALA A 32 18.64 5.98 10.32
N GLN A 33 19.39 5.64 9.25
CA GLN A 33 20.22 6.56 8.45
C GLN A 33 21.44 7.15 9.21
N GLN A 34 21.76 6.60 10.39
CA GLN A 34 22.94 6.94 11.16
C GLN A 34 23.99 5.84 11.03
N PRO A 35 25.08 6.07 10.28
CA PRO A 35 26.16 5.10 10.21
C PRO A 35 26.97 5.13 11.51
N ILE A 36 27.21 3.96 12.07
CA ILE A 36 28.00 3.73 13.27
C ILE A 36 29.03 2.64 12.98
N SER A 37 30.11 2.61 13.75
CA SER A 37 31.15 1.60 13.62
C SER A 37 31.53 1.09 15.00
N ALA A 38 31.53 -0.23 15.18
CA ALA A 38 32.13 -0.87 16.33
C ALA A 38 33.56 -1.30 15.98
N VAL A 39 34.50 -1.04 16.88
CA VAL A 39 35.91 -1.33 16.69
C VAL A 39 36.49 -1.91 17.97
N ARG A 40 37.29 -2.96 17.84
CA ARG A 40 38.17 -3.44 18.91
C ARG A 40 39.45 -2.61 18.89
N ILE A 41 39.74 -1.90 19.97
CA ILE A 41 40.86 -0.93 20.02
C ILE A 41 42.16 -1.52 20.56
N SER A 42 42.09 -2.64 21.28
CA SER A 42 43.23 -3.28 21.94
C SER A 42 42.91 -4.73 22.32
N GLY A 43 43.89 -5.41 22.90
CA GLY A 43 43.73 -6.75 23.47
C GLY A 43 44.26 -7.87 22.59
N GLU A 44 44.64 -8.98 23.22
CA GLU A 44 45.17 -10.18 22.57
C GLU A 44 44.26 -11.41 22.79
N ALA A 45 43.31 -11.33 23.72
CA ALA A 45 42.38 -12.40 24.01
C ALA A 45 41.46 -12.68 22.81
N LEU A 46 40.97 -13.93 22.68
CA LEU A 46 40.08 -14.31 21.59
C LEU A 46 38.78 -13.48 21.58
N ASN A 47 38.22 -13.24 22.76
CA ASN A 47 37.00 -12.45 22.93
C ASN A 47 37.34 -11.14 23.64
N PRO A 48 36.97 -9.97 23.07
CA PRO A 48 37.20 -8.69 23.71
C PRO A 48 36.33 -8.49 24.96
N VAL A 49 36.89 -7.74 25.92
CA VAL A 49 36.16 -7.20 27.08
C VAL A 49 35.62 -5.79 26.77
N ALA A 50 34.81 -5.22 27.68
CA ALA A 50 34.12 -3.95 27.42
C ALA A 50 35.09 -2.79 27.15
N GLU A 51 36.21 -2.76 27.86
CA GLU A 51 37.25 -1.71 27.75
C GLU A 51 38.02 -1.78 26.43
N GLU A 52 37.97 -2.94 25.74
CA GLU A 52 38.62 -3.15 24.44
C GLU A 52 37.71 -2.78 23.26
N LEU A 53 36.44 -2.44 23.50
CA LEU A 53 35.45 -2.15 22.45
C LEU A 53 35.01 -0.70 22.50
N LYS A 54 35.02 -0.05 21.34
CA LYS A 54 34.42 1.27 21.14
C LYS A 54 33.37 1.24 20.05
N VAL A 55 32.31 2.03 20.23
CA VAL A 55 31.33 2.29 19.19
C VAL A 55 31.35 3.77 18.89
N VAL A 56 31.48 4.14 17.62
CA VAL A 56 31.60 5.52 17.18
C VAL A 56 30.58 5.85 16.09
N CYS A 57 30.12 7.09 16.07
CA CYS A 57 29.41 7.65 14.94
C CYS A 57 30.38 7.78 13.76
N ALA A 58 30.15 7.04 12.68
CA ALA A 58 31.06 7.04 11.54
C ALA A 58 31.14 8.40 10.81
N LYS A 59 30.10 9.24 10.95
CA LYS A 59 30.07 10.60 10.38
C LYS A 59 30.87 11.62 11.17
N THR A 60 30.90 11.52 12.50
CA THR A 60 31.48 12.57 13.36
C THR A 60 32.68 12.11 14.17
N GLY A 61 32.96 10.82 14.22
CA GLY A 61 33.96 10.22 15.11
C GLY A 61 33.57 10.25 16.60
N LYS A 62 32.39 10.78 16.95
CA LYS A 62 31.92 10.85 18.34
C LYS A 62 31.70 9.44 18.88
N GLU A 63 32.27 9.15 20.04
CA GLU A 63 32.01 7.92 20.79
C GLU A 63 30.54 7.87 21.25
N LEU A 64 29.91 6.72 21.05
CA LEU A 64 28.53 6.44 21.38
C LEU A 64 28.49 5.53 22.60
N ARG A 65 27.46 5.68 23.45
CA ARG A 65 27.28 4.77 24.59
C ARG A 65 27.08 3.34 24.08
N SER A 66 27.81 2.41 24.68
CA SER A 66 27.72 0.98 24.44
C SER A 66 27.57 0.22 25.75
N HIS A 67 27.06 -1.00 25.67
CA HIS A 67 26.92 -1.91 26.80
C HIS A 67 27.28 -3.32 26.35
N LEU A 68 28.23 -3.96 27.03
CA LEU A 68 28.60 -5.36 26.82
C LEU A 68 27.96 -6.19 27.92
N THR A 69 27.01 -7.04 27.54
CA THR A 69 26.38 -7.98 28.49
C THR A 69 27.38 -9.04 28.98
N PRO A 70 27.20 -9.61 30.18
CA PRO A 70 28.06 -10.67 30.71
C PRO A 70 28.16 -11.92 29.79
N THR A 71 27.12 -12.17 28.99
CA THR A 71 27.05 -13.30 28.06
C THR A 71 27.70 -13.02 26.71
N GLY A 72 28.22 -11.81 26.50
CA GLY A 72 29.03 -11.46 25.32
C GLY A 72 28.28 -10.79 24.17
N LEU A 73 27.08 -10.24 24.37
CA LEU A 73 26.39 -9.39 23.37
C LEU A 73 26.73 -7.91 23.56
N LEU A 74 27.12 -7.24 22.48
CA LEU A 74 27.38 -5.80 22.42
C LEU A 74 26.17 -5.02 21.93
N PHE A 75 25.72 -4.05 22.72
CA PHE A 75 24.68 -3.09 22.36
C PHE A 75 25.23 -1.67 22.27
N SER A 76 24.57 -0.79 21.51
CA SER A 76 24.89 0.63 21.47
C SER A 76 23.68 1.51 21.19
N THR A 77 23.77 2.78 21.58
CA THR A 77 22.80 3.85 21.25
C THR A 77 23.28 4.65 20.05
N ILE A 78 22.39 5.40 19.41
CA ILE A 78 22.74 6.35 18.34
C ILE A 78 22.53 7.82 18.74
N SER A 79 22.02 8.08 19.96
CA SER A 79 21.79 9.41 20.52
C SER A 79 21.97 9.39 22.03
N ASP A 80 22.23 10.58 22.59
CA ASP A 80 22.27 10.80 24.03
C ASP A 80 20.86 10.80 24.65
N ASP A 81 19.81 10.91 23.82
CA ASP A 81 18.40 10.88 24.25
C ASP A 81 17.92 9.50 24.71
N ALA A 82 18.67 8.43 24.45
CA ALA A 82 18.30 7.10 24.89
C ALA A 82 18.45 6.97 26.43
N PRO A 83 17.53 6.28 27.12
CA PRO A 83 17.67 6.03 28.56
C PRO A 83 18.84 5.09 28.87
N GLY A 84 19.12 4.83 30.14
CA GLY A 84 20.14 3.86 30.55
C GLY A 84 19.83 2.45 30.03
N PHE A 85 20.85 1.59 29.84
CA PHE A 85 20.64 0.25 29.27
C PHE A 85 19.63 -0.58 30.07
N HIS A 86 19.79 -0.65 31.40
CA HIS A 86 18.89 -1.40 32.29
C HIS A 86 17.51 -0.77 32.45
N GLU A 87 17.38 0.54 32.22
CA GLU A 87 16.08 1.22 32.16
C GLU A 87 15.35 0.87 30.85
N PHE A 88 16.09 0.79 29.74
CA PHE A 88 15.53 0.41 28.45
C PHE A 88 15.19 -1.08 28.37
N PHE A 89 16.06 -1.95 28.87
CA PHE A 89 15.93 -3.40 28.86
C PHE A 89 15.91 -4.00 30.28
N PRO A 90 14.85 -3.74 31.08
CA PRO A 90 14.74 -4.32 32.40
C PRO A 90 14.71 -5.85 32.31
N GLU A 91 15.46 -6.54 33.19
CA GLU A 91 15.51 -8.02 33.29
C GLU A 91 16.08 -8.76 32.06
N LEU A 92 16.62 -8.07 31.05
CA LEU A 92 17.10 -8.75 29.83
C LEU A 92 18.26 -9.71 30.10
N GLU A 93 19.24 -9.30 30.92
CA GLU A 93 20.46 -10.09 31.13
C GLU A 93 20.19 -11.43 31.84
N GLU A 94 19.16 -11.51 32.70
CA GLU A 94 18.72 -12.77 33.30
C GLU A 94 18.27 -13.78 32.23
N LEU A 95 17.57 -13.31 31.20
CA LEU A 95 17.12 -14.15 30.09
C LEU A 95 18.28 -14.58 29.19
N LEU A 96 19.24 -13.67 28.96
CA LEU A 96 20.42 -13.95 28.14
C LEU A 96 21.35 -14.98 28.78
N GLY A 97 21.37 -15.08 30.12
CA GLY A 97 22.21 -16.00 30.90
C GLY A 97 22.12 -17.49 30.52
N LYS A 98 21.13 -17.87 29.70
CA LYS A 98 20.95 -19.22 29.17
C LYS A 98 21.92 -19.58 28.04
N VAL A 99 22.53 -18.59 27.39
CA VAL A 99 23.39 -18.81 26.22
C VAL A 99 24.72 -18.07 26.39
N ASP A 100 25.81 -18.78 26.16
CA ASP A 100 27.16 -18.20 26.10
C ASP A 100 27.47 -17.78 24.65
N PHE A 101 27.20 -16.52 24.33
CA PHE A 101 27.38 -16.00 22.97
C PHE A 101 28.86 -15.83 22.58
N THR A 102 29.78 -15.88 23.56
CA THR A 102 31.23 -15.76 23.32
C THR A 102 31.79 -16.95 22.53
N LYS A 103 31.04 -18.04 22.46
CA LYS A 103 31.43 -19.29 21.78
C LYS A 103 30.99 -19.39 20.34
N LEU A 104 30.19 -18.45 19.82
CA LEU A 104 29.57 -18.56 18.50
C LEU A 104 30.34 -17.74 17.46
N PRO A 105 31.21 -18.34 16.61
CA PRO A 105 31.98 -17.59 15.62
C PRO A 105 31.06 -16.98 14.55
N HIS A 106 31.37 -15.76 14.13
CA HIS A 106 30.75 -15.16 12.95
C HIS A 106 31.11 -15.96 11.69
N ARG A 107 30.12 -16.18 10.81
CA ARG A 107 30.29 -16.95 9.58
C ARG A 107 29.94 -16.16 8.32
N ARG A 108 28.87 -15.37 8.36
CA ARG A 108 28.35 -14.68 7.18
C ARG A 108 27.50 -13.48 7.57
N SER A 109 27.58 -12.43 6.77
CA SER A 109 26.65 -11.30 6.79
C SER A 109 26.04 -11.12 5.40
N ILE A 110 24.76 -10.80 5.32
CA ILE A 110 24.06 -10.49 4.05
C ILE A 110 23.11 -9.32 4.27
N SER A 111 22.80 -8.60 3.19
CA SER A 111 21.85 -7.49 3.21
C SER A 111 20.92 -7.58 2.01
N TYR A 112 19.65 -7.25 2.22
CA TYR A 112 18.63 -7.12 1.19
C TYR A 112 17.92 -5.79 1.32
N GLU A 113 17.50 -5.20 0.22
CA GLU A 113 16.59 -4.07 0.21
C GLU A 113 15.18 -4.56 -0.13
N GLY A 114 14.22 -4.28 0.74
CA GLY A 114 12.82 -4.65 0.57
C GLY A 114 11.91 -3.43 0.47
N ARG A 115 10.89 -3.54 -0.38
CA ARG A 115 9.90 -2.47 -0.59
C ARG A 115 8.75 -2.55 0.42
N PHE A 116 9.11 -2.45 1.70
CA PHE A 116 8.17 -2.39 2.80
C PHE A 116 8.62 -1.44 3.90
N ASN A 117 7.65 -0.92 4.66
CA ASN A 117 7.93 -0.19 5.88
C ASN A 117 8.51 -1.14 6.94
N TRP A 118 9.43 -0.64 7.77
CA TRP A 118 10.10 -1.45 8.80
C TRP A 118 9.10 -2.16 9.74
N LYS A 119 7.96 -1.53 10.05
CA LYS A 119 6.93 -2.09 10.92
C LYS A 119 6.31 -3.37 10.36
N THR A 120 6.21 -3.51 9.04
CA THR A 120 5.62 -4.70 8.40
C THR A 120 6.41 -5.97 8.73
N MET A 121 7.74 -5.88 8.74
CA MET A 121 8.61 -7.00 9.12
C MET A 121 8.57 -7.26 10.63
N VAL A 122 8.55 -6.20 11.44
CA VAL A 122 8.40 -6.33 12.90
C VAL A 122 7.10 -7.04 13.24
N ASP A 123 5.97 -6.60 12.66
CA ASP A 123 4.67 -7.21 12.87
C ASP A 123 4.64 -8.69 12.43
N GLY A 124 5.39 -9.07 11.39
CA GLY A 124 5.53 -10.47 10.97
C GLY A 124 6.26 -11.31 12.02
N TYR A 125 7.39 -10.83 12.55
CA TYR A 125 8.14 -11.54 13.58
C TYR A 125 7.39 -11.63 14.92
N GLN A 126 6.51 -10.66 15.22
CA GLN A 126 5.77 -10.57 16.47
C GLN A 126 4.62 -11.59 16.65
N GLU A 127 4.51 -12.58 15.76
CA GLU A 127 3.55 -13.68 15.82
C GLU A 127 4.06 -14.91 15.06
N CYS A 128 3.36 -16.04 15.20
CA CYS A 128 3.63 -17.26 14.42
C CYS A 128 2.34 -17.90 13.92
N LEU A 129 1.27 -17.11 13.81
CA LEU A 129 0.01 -17.53 13.22
C LEU A 129 0.20 -17.83 11.72
N HIS A 130 1.12 -17.13 11.05
CA HIS A 130 1.44 -17.38 9.65
C HIS A 130 2.32 -18.61 9.42
N CYS A 131 3.09 -19.03 10.42
CA CYS A 131 4.13 -20.06 10.28
C CYS A 131 3.61 -21.34 9.62
N GLN A 132 2.40 -21.80 9.99
CA GLN A 132 1.80 -23.02 9.41
C GLN A 132 1.56 -22.92 7.90
N TYR A 133 1.30 -21.72 7.39
CA TYR A 133 0.91 -21.48 6.00
C TYR A 133 2.10 -21.07 5.13
N THR A 134 3.07 -20.38 5.73
CA THR A 134 4.21 -19.78 5.02
C THR A 134 5.50 -20.57 5.20
N HIS A 135 5.74 -21.16 6.38
CA HIS A 135 6.99 -21.86 6.71
C HIS A 135 6.75 -23.36 6.95
N PRO A 136 6.42 -24.15 5.91
CA PRO A 136 6.13 -25.57 6.08
C PRO A 136 7.36 -26.37 6.56
N SER A 137 8.58 -25.92 6.22
CA SER A 137 9.82 -26.56 6.69
C SER A 137 10.11 -26.24 8.16
N PHE A 138 9.90 -24.99 8.57
CA PHE A 138 10.09 -24.55 9.96
C PHE A 138 9.04 -25.16 10.89
N SER A 139 7.77 -25.16 10.48
CA SER A 139 6.65 -25.66 11.28
C SER A 139 6.71 -27.16 11.59
N LYS A 140 7.57 -27.93 10.91
CA LYS A 140 7.85 -29.33 11.26
C LYS A 140 8.62 -29.46 12.57
N TYR A 141 9.50 -28.51 12.86
CA TYR A 141 10.32 -28.47 14.07
C TYR A 141 9.67 -27.62 15.15
N TYR A 142 9.05 -26.51 14.75
CA TYR A 142 8.46 -25.51 15.64
C TYR A 142 6.98 -25.31 15.32
N PRO A 143 6.10 -26.22 15.79
CA PRO A 143 4.68 -26.13 15.48
C PRO A 143 4.05 -24.89 16.15
N PRO A 144 3.29 -24.06 15.40
CA PRO A 144 2.73 -22.82 15.95
C PRO A 144 1.61 -23.02 16.97
N THR A 145 1.15 -24.26 17.16
CA THR A 145 0.07 -24.63 18.09
C THR A 145 0.31 -24.08 19.49
N PHE A 146 1.52 -24.27 20.02
CA PHE A 146 1.90 -23.89 21.38
C PHE A 146 2.64 -22.56 21.47
N TYR A 147 2.81 -21.89 20.33
CA TYR A 147 3.57 -20.66 20.25
C TYR A 147 2.94 -19.55 21.07
N THR A 148 3.76 -18.88 21.87
CA THR A 148 3.38 -17.71 22.67
C THR A 148 4.44 -16.64 22.61
N VAL A 149 4.01 -15.38 22.64
CA VAL A 149 4.90 -14.22 22.76
C VAL A 149 4.73 -13.59 24.13
N ARG A 150 5.82 -13.49 24.88
CA ARG A 150 5.90 -12.80 26.16
C ARG A 150 6.51 -11.43 25.96
N ASN A 151 5.65 -10.41 25.95
CA ASN A 151 6.08 -9.02 25.81
C ASN A 151 6.70 -8.52 27.13
N LYS A 152 7.87 -7.91 27.03
CA LYS A 152 8.53 -7.10 28.09
C LYS A 152 8.62 -5.66 27.59
N HIS A 153 9.19 -4.75 28.38
CA HIS A 153 9.10 -3.31 28.11
C HIS A 153 9.60 -2.89 26.71
N ASN A 154 10.84 -3.25 26.32
CA ASN A 154 11.39 -3.01 24.98
C ASN A 154 11.97 -4.27 24.32
N PHE A 155 11.59 -5.46 24.78
CA PHE A 155 11.94 -6.72 24.10
C PHE A 155 10.84 -7.75 24.30
N SER A 156 10.78 -8.77 23.46
CA SER A 156 9.83 -9.87 23.61
C SER A 156 10.55 -11.20 23.48
N GLN A 157 10.05 -12.19 24.22
CA GLN A 157 10.50 -13.57 24.12
C GLN A 157 9.45 -14.40 23.40
N HIS A 158 9.90 -15.13 22.39
CA HIS A 158 9.07 -16.03 21.61
C HIS A 158 9.34 -17.47 22.06
N ILE A 159 8.28 -18.17 22.45
CA ILE A 159 8.36 -19.52 23.01
C ILE A 159 7.57 -20.44 22.09
N ALA A 160 8.27 -21.34 21.40
CA ALA A 160 7.66 -22.27 20.45
C ALA A 160 6.84 -23.37 21.15
N ASP A 161 7.41 -24.02 22.16
CA ASP A 161 6.72 -24.99 23.01
C ASP A 161 7.09 -24.73 24.48
N PRO A 162 6.14 -24.33 25.34
CA PRO A 162 6.42 -24.04 26.75
C PRO A 162 6.85 -25.27 27.55
N ASN A 163 6.60 -26.48 27.06
CA ASN A 163 7.02 -27.73 27.72
C ASN A 163 8.44 -28.15 27.34
N LYS A 164 9.08 -27.44 26.41
CA LYS A 164 10.44 -27.70 25.95
C LYS A 164 11.30 -26.47 26.16
N SER A 165 11.91 -26.38 27.34
CA SER A 165 12.76 -25.24 27.73
C SER A 165 13.98 -25.05 26.82
N ASP A 166 14.38 -26.08 26.08
CA ASP A 166 15.65 -26.15 25.34
C ASP A 166 15.46 -26.00 23.81
N ASP A 167 14.24 -25.70 23.34
CA ASP A 167 13.92 -25.62 21.90
C ASP A 167 14.55 -24.42 21.17
N GLY A 168 15.21 -23.53 21.90
CA GLY A 168 15.92 -22.37 21.38
C GLY A 168 15.59 -21.08 22.13
N LEU A 169 16.31 -20.02 21.78
CA LEU A 169 16.09 -18.67 22.31
C LEU A 169 15.72 -17.73 21.15
N PHE A 170 14.48 -17.25 21.14
CA PHE A 170 13.96 -16.35 20.12
C PHE A 170 13.56 -15.03 20.78
N LEU A 171 14.25 -13.95 20.44
CA LEU A 171 14.09 -12.63 21.03
C LEU A 171 13.91 -11.57 19.95
N TYR A 172 13.05 -10.60 20.23
CA TYR A 172 13.03 -9.33 19.52
C TYR A 172 13.46 -8.21 20.48
N PHE A 173 14.38 -7.37 20.01
CA PHE A 173 14.82 -6.15 20.64
C PHE A 173 14.21 -4.96 19.89
N PHE A 174 13.33 -4.24 20.56
CA PHE A 174 12.73 -3.03 20.01
C PHE A 174 13.79 -1.95 19.79
N PRO A 175 13.80 -1.26 18.63
CA PRO A 175 12.76 -1.27 17.61
C PRO A 175 13.02 -2.17 16.40
N ASN A 176 14.19 -2.77 16.24
CA ASN A 176 14.58 -3.25 14.91
C ASN A 176 15.35 -4.56 14.83
N CYS A 177 15.69 -5.22 15.94
CA CYS A 177 16.59 -6.37 15.88
C CYS A 177 15.94 -7.64 16.42
N THR A 178 16.22 -8.78 15.79
CA THR A 178 15.87 -10.10 16.30
C THR A 178 17.13 -10.90 16.63
N LEU A 179 16.98 -11.89 17.49
CA LEU A 179 18.02 -12.86 17.84
C LEU A 179 17.36 -14.23 17.97
N ASN A 180 17.81 -15.18 17.17
CA ASN A 180 17.32 -16.54 17.14
C ASN A 180 18.48 -17.51 17.35
N VAL A 181 18.45 -18.28 18.43
CA VAL A 181 19.43 -19.32 18.76
C VAL A 181 18.74 -20.66 18.67
N TYR A 182 19.12 -21.47 17.69
CA TYR A 182 18.61 -22.82 17.49
C TYR A 182 19.49 -23.60 16.51
N GLY A 183 19.34 -24.92 16.49
CA GLY A 183 20.04 -25.77 15.51
C GLY A 183 21.56 -25.69 15.57
N GLY A 184 22.15 -25.38 16.74
CA GLY A 184 23.60 -25.24 16.93
C GLY A 184 24.19 -23.90 16.48
N GLY A 185 23.35 -22.97 16.01
CA GLY A 185 23.76 -21.64 15.55
C GLY A 185 22.94 -20.51 16.14
N MET A 186 23.31 -19.29 15.74
CA MET A 186 22.56 -18.08 15.99
C MET A 186 22.39 -17.31 14.68
N SER A 187 21.22 -16.71 14.50
CA SER A 187 20.98 -15.68 13.49
C SER A 187 20.42 -14.45 14.17
N CYS A 188 20.84 -13.27 13.73
CA CYS A 188 20.16 -12.03 14.05
C CYS A 188 19.88 -11.27 12.76
N PHE A 189 18.75 -10.59 12.72
CA PHE A 189 18.48 -9.65 11.65
C PHE A 189 18.10 -8.29 12.19
N ARG A 190 18.42 -7.25 11.42
CA ARG A 190 18.08 -5.86 11.71
C ARG A 190 17.25 -5.29 10.57
N VAL A 191 16.18 -4.62 10.95
CA VAL A 191 15.23 -3.95 10.06
C VAL A 191 15.60 -2.46 10.01
N CYS A 192 16.40 -2.06 9.02
CA CYS A 192 16.96 -0.71 8.94
C CYS A 192 16.15 0.16 7.96
N PRO A 193 15.26 1.06 8.43
CA PRO A 193 14.50 1.93 7.54
C PRO A 193 15.41 2.93 6.82
N THR A 194 15.15 3.13 5.53
CA THR A 194 15.87 4.12 4.71
C THR A 194 15.24 5.52 4.84
N ALA A 195 15.69 6.47 4.02
CA ALA A 195 15.04 7.78 3.90
C ALA A 195 13.64 7.68 3.26
N ASP A 196 13.42 6.71 2.38
CA ASP A 196 12.10 6.38 1.86
C ASP A 196 11.37 5.48 2.88
N PRO A 197 10.25 5.92 3.49
CA PRO A 197 9.51 5.13 4.47
C PRO A 197 8.89 3.84 3.90
N HIS A 198 8.90 3.66 2.57
CA HIS A 198 8.47 2.43 1.89
C HIS A 198 9.62 1.48 1.57
N VAL A 199 10.87 1.84 1.89
CA VAL A 199 12.05 1.01 1.63
C VAL A 199 12.79 0.75 2.93
N THR A 200 13.04 -0.53 3.18
CA THR A 200 13.74 -1.03 4.35
C THR A 200 14.88 -1.93 3.93
N ARG A 201 16.04 -1.73 4.55
CA ARG A 201 17.20 -2.59 4.37
C ARG A 201 17.24 -3.62 5.49
N MET A 202 17.19 -4.90 5.13
CA MET A 202 17.30 -6.01 6.05
C MET A 202 18.76 -6.46 6.11
N GLU A 203 19.39 -6.36 7.28
CA GLU A 203 20.73 -6.91 7.52
C GLU A 203 20.61 -8.22 8.30
N PHE A 204 21.42 -9.22 7.96
CA PHE A 204 21.48 -10.49 8.67
C PHE A 204 22.91 -10.83 9.01
N ASP A 205 23.12 -11.35 10.22
CA ASP A 205 24.37 -11.97 10.63
C ASP A 205 24.13 -13.40 11.11
N TYR A 206 25.00 -14.31 10.68
CA TYR A 206 24.93 -15.72 10.99
C TYR A 206 26.19 -16.16 11.73
N PHE A 207 25.96 -16.89 12.82
CA PHE A 207 26.99 -17.41 13.70
C PHE A 207 26.76 -18.90 13.90
N HIS A 208 27.83 -19.70 13.90
CA HIS A 208 27.69 -21.14 14.00
C HIS A 208 28.99 -21.80 14.46
N LEU A 209 28.90 -22.77 15.39
CA LEU A 209 30.06 -23.50 15.92
C LEU A 209 30.82 -24.22 14.81
N GLU A 210 30.09 -24.92 13.95
CA GLU A 210 30.63 -25.62 12.78
C GLU A 210 30.88 -24.67 11.59
N SER A 211 31.72 -25.10 10.66
CA SER A 211 32.04 -24.42 9.39
C SER A 211 31.85 -25.38 8.19
N GLY A 212 32.03 -24.89 6.96
CA GLY A 212 31.92 -25.70 5.75
C GLY A 212 30.48 -26.20 5.53
N ASP A 213 30.33 -27.44 5.07
CA ASP A 213 29.05 -28.00 4.64
C ASP A 213 27.96 -27.95 5.72
N LYS A 214 28.31 -28.20 6.98
CA LYS A 214 27.37 -28.11 8.11
C LYS A 214 26.81 -26.69 8.30
N PHE A 215 27.65 -25.68 8.14
CA PHE A 215 27.20 -24.29 8.19
C PHE A 215 26.31 -23.94 6.99
N GLU A 216 26.64 -24.42 5.79
CA GLU A 216 25.82 -24.16 4.60
C GLU A 216 24.42 -24.79 4.71
N GLU A 217 24.30 -25.96 5.33
CA GLU A 217 23.00 -26.59 5.60
C GLU A 217 22.15 -25.74 6.55
N TYR A 218 22.72 -25.32 7.69
CA TYR A 218 22.08 -24.40 8.62
C TYR A 218 21.68 -23.09 7.93
N PHE A 219 22.62 -22.45 7.23
CA PHE A 219 22.42 -21.19 6.52
C PHE A 219 21.29 -21.27 5.50
N LYS A 220 21.25 -22.36 4.71
CA LYS A 220 20.20 -22.58 3.71
C LYS A 220 18.82 -22.64 4.34
N PHE A 221 18.69 -23.35 5.47
CA PHE A 221 17.43 -23.46 6.20
C PHE A 221 16.96 -22.11 6.77
N VAL A 222 17.82 -21.42 7.53
CA VAL A 222 17.45 -20.15 8.18
C VAL A 222 17.19 -19.04 7.16
N ARG A 223 17.93 -19.04 6.04
CA ARG A 223 17.73 -18.08 4.95
C ARG A 223 16.41 -18.33 4.21
N GLN A 224 16.00 -19.59 4.05
CA GLN A 224 14.71 -19.90 3.44
C GLN A 224 13.56 -19.22 4.20
N VAL A 225 13.52 -19.38 5.53
CA VAL A 225 12.49 -18.78 6.39
C VAL A 225 12.51 -17.25 6.25
N ALA A 226 13.69 -16.63 6.33
CA ALA A 226 13.83 -15.19 6.18
C ALA A 226 13.33 -14.65 4.82
N MET A 227 13.56 -15.39 3.73
CA MET A 227 13.08 -14.99 2.41
C MET A 227 11.57 -15.20 2.23
N GLU A 228 11.00 -16.20 2.91
CA GLU A 228 9.55 -16.42 2.96
C GLU A 228 8.84 -15.25 3.66
N ASP A 229 9.37 -14.77 4.80
CA ASP A 229 8.88 -13.58 5.50
C ASP A 229 9.05 -12.29 4.68
N PHE A 230 10.17 -12.18 3.98
CA PHE A 230 10.45 -11.04 3.11
C PHE A 230 9.39 -10.90 2.01
N GLU A 231 9.01 -12.02 1.37
CA GLU A 231 7.94 -12.03 0.36
C GLU A 231 6.58 -11.63 0.97
N LEU A 232 6.28 -12.12 2.19
CA LEU A 232 5.06 -11.72 2.90
C LEU A 232 4.98 -10.20 3.08
N CYS A 233 6.08 -9.59 3.53
CA CYS A 233 6.17 -8.16 3.79
C CYS A 233 5.96 -7.33 2.51
N GLU A 234 6.61 -7.67 1.40
CA GLU A 234 6.44 -6.93 0.14
C GLU A 234 5.01 -7.01 -0.39
N LYS A 235 4.39 -8.19 -0.34
CA LYS A 235 3.00 -8.36 -0.82
C LYS A 235 1.99 -7.65 0.09
N ALA A 236 2.15 -7.75 1.41
CA ALA A 236 1.28 -7.05 2.35
C ALA A 236 1.44 -5.53 2.21
N GLN A 237 2.68 -5.02 2.17
CA GLN A 237 2.93 -3.59 1.98
C GLN A 237 2.33 -3.07 0.68
N SER A 238 2.52 -3.81 -0.42
CA SER A 238 1.99 -3.40 -1.73
C SER A 238 0.50 -3.11 -1.65
N ASN A 239 -0.28 -3.95 -0.94
CA ASN A 239 -1.71 -3.76 -0.72
C ASN A 239 -2.03 -2.64 0.27
N LEU A 240 -1.28 -2.51 1.37
CA LEU A 240 -1.43 -1.39 2.33
C LEU A 240 -1.28 -0.03 1.65
N ALA A 241 -0.41 0.07 0.63
CA ALA A 241 -0.17 1.29 -0.11
C ALA A 241 -1.22 1.62 -1.19
N ARG A 242 -2.19 0.73 -1.48
CA ARG A 242 -3.13 0.95 -2.59
C ARG A 242 -4.34 1.82 -2.26
N GLY A 243 -4.54 2.18 -0.99
CA GLY A 243 -5.68 3.02 -0.58
C GLY A 243 -7.03 2.29 -0.63
N VAL A 244 -7.03 0.99 -0.30
CA VAL A 244 -8.24 0.14 -0.22
C VAL A 244 -8.44 -0.42 1.18
N TYR A 245 -7.34 -0.72 1.87
CA TYR A 245 -7.33 -1.34 3.20
C TYR A 245 -6.90 -0.31 4.24
N HIS A 246 -7.55 -0.33 5.41
CA HIS A 246 -7.21 0.52 6.55
C HIS A 246 -6.75 -0.30 7.77
N GLU A 247 -7.56 -1.27 8.21
CA GLU A 247 -7.33 -2.04 9.43
C GLU A 247 -7.97 -3.43 9.31
N GLY A 248 -7.51 -4.32 10.18
CA GLY A 248 -8.02 -5.68 10.32
C GLY A 248 -7.92 -6.11 11.78
N ILE A 249 -8.69 -7.12 12.15
CA ILE A 249 -8.79 -7.57 13.54
C ILE A 249 -7.59 -8.46 13.86
N LEU A 250 -6.79 -8.08 14.85
CA LEU A 250 -5.74 -8.92 15.40
C LEU A 250 -6.30 -9.93 16.40
N ASN A 251 -5.74 -11.13 16.42
CA ASN A 251 -6.01 -12.11 17.46
C ASN A 251 -5.37 -11.68 18.78
N PRO A 252 -6.13 -11.45 19.86
CA PRO A 252 -5.59 -10.90 21.11
C PRO A 252 -4.59 -11.82 21.80
N ASN A 253 -4.62 -13.13 21.51
CA ASN A 253 -3.71 -14.11 22.10
C ASN A 253 -2.56 -14.46 21.16
N LYS A 254 -2.86 -14.70 19.87
CA LYS A 254 -1.88 -15.18 18.89
C LYS A 254 -1.09 -14.05 18.21
N GLU A 255 -1.59 -12.82 18.25
CA GLU A 255 -0.96 -11.62 17.68
C GLU A 255 -0.77 -10.53 18.75
N ASN A 256 -0.62 -10.94 20.02
CA ASN A 256 -0.45 -10.01 21.14
C ASN A 256 0.84 -9.16 21.01
N GLY A 257 1.94 -9.73 20.51
CA GLY A 257 3.19 -9.02 20.23
C GLY A 257 3.01 -7.90 19.20
N VAL A 258 2.25 -8.18 18.13
CA VAL A 258 1.92 -7.20 17.08
C VAL A 258 1.20 -6.01 17.70
N SER A 259 0.12 -6.27 18.44
CA SER A 259 -0.65 -5.20 19.09
C SER A 259 0.16 -4.40 20.11
N TYR A 260 1.04 -5.07 20.87
CA TYR A 260 1.90 -4.45 21.87
C TYR A 260 2.87 -3.45 21.26
N TYR A 261 3.60 -3.84 20.21
CA TYR A 261 4.59 -2.97 19.59
C TYR A 261 3.98 -1.90 18.69
N GLN A 262 2.85 -2.17 18.03
CA GLN A 262 2.10 -1.11 17.36
C GLN A 262 1.67 -0.03 18.36
N ARG A 263 1.17 -0.44 19.54
CA ARG A 263 0.79 0.48 20.61
C ARG A 263 2.00 1.25 21.14
N ARG A 264 3.13 0.58 21.38
CA ARG A 264 4.36 1.21 21.87
C ARG A 264 4.87 2.29 20.92
N VAL A 265 4.93 1.99 19.62
CA VAL A 265 5.32 2.97 18.59
C VAL A 265 4.35 4.14 18.58
N PHE A 266 3.05 3.88 18.61
CA PHE A 266 2.03 4.92 18.62
C PHE A 266 2.17 5.86 19.82
N ASP A 267 2.32 5.32 21.03
CA ASP A 267 2.46 6.11 22.26
C ASP A 267 3.73 6.97 22.22
N MET A 268 4.88 6.39 21.83
CA MET A 268 6.15 7.14 21.71
C MET A 268 6.06 8.28 20.68
N VAL A 269 5.36 8.05 19.57
CA VAL A 269 5.14 9.06 18.52
C VAL A 269 4.22 10.18 19.04
N CYS A 270 3.15 9.84 19.75
CA CYS A 270 2.26 10.83 20.36
C CYS A 270 2.99 11.69 21.40
N GLU A 271 3.74 11.06 22.30
CA GLU A 271 4.57 11.75 23.31
C GLU A 271 5.56 12.71 22.64
N GLN A 272 6.25 12.27 21.57
CA GLN A 272 7.17 13.14 20.84
C GLN A 272 6.47 14.30 20.14
N HIS A 273 5.29 14.07 19.57
CA HIS A 273 4.50 15.12 18.92
C HIS A 273 4.06 16.19 19.91
N GLU A 274 3.59 15.78 21.10
CA GLU A 274 3.21 16.70 22.18
C GLU A 274 4.42 17.49 22.71
N PHE A 275 5.57 16.84 22.88
CA PHE A 275 6.82 17.51 23.23
C PHE A 275 7.20 18.59 22.20
N ASP A 276 7.12 18.26 20.91
CA ASP A 276 7.42 19.20 19.84
C ASP A 276 6.43 20.38 19.80
N ARG A 277 5.14 20.10 20.05
CA ARG A 277 4.06 21.10 20.05
C ARG A 277 4.24 22.09 21.19
N THR A 278 4.48 21.60 22.40
CA THR A 278 4.70 22.44 23.59
C THR A 278 5.99 23.24 23.49
N GLY A 279 7.08 22.64 23.00
CA GLY A 279 8.34 23.34 22.75
C GLY A 279 8.22 24.49 21.73
N LYS A 280 7.40 24.32 20.68
CA LYS A 280 7.09 25.39 19.72
C LYS A 280 6.27 26.52 20.34
N ILE A 281 5.29 26.21 21.19
CA ILE A 281 4.49 27.21 21.92
C ILE A 281 5.40 28.05 22.83
N ALA A 282 6.28 27.41 23.60
CA ALA A 282 7.24 28.10 24.46
C ALA A 282 8.13 29.09 23.67
N LYS A 283 8.72 28.64 22.54
CA LYS A 283 9.52 29.50 21.66
C LYS A 283 8.73 30.64 21.00
N GLY A 284 7.47 30.40 20.60
CA GLY A 284 6.61 31.42 20.00
C GLY A 284 6.11 32.48 21.00
N SER A 285 6.08 32.14 22.29
CA SER A 285 5.63 33.04 23.37
C SER A 285 6.75 33.91 23.98
N GLY A 286 7.99 33.81 23.49
CA GLY A 286 9.13 34.59 24.02
C GLY A 286 9.57 34.18 25.45
N MET A 287 9.06 33.07 25.98
CA MET A 287 9.50 32.52 27.27
C MET A 287 10.74 31.64 27.05
N GLU A 288 11.93 32.24 27.07
CA GLU A 288 13.17 31.48 27.12
C GLU A 288 13.60 31.13 28.55
N GLN A 289 14.01 29.87 28.69
CA GLN A 289 14.84 29.27 29.74
C GLN A 289 14.39 29.43 31.20
N HIS A 290 13.54 28.50 31.65
CA HIS A 290 13.62 27.83 32.97
C HIS A 290 12.49 26.81 33.18
N VAL A 291 11.47 26.79 32.31
CA VAL A 291 10.24 25.99 32.52
C VAL A 291 10.34 24.54 32.00
N ALA A 292 11.32 24.23 31.14
CA ALA A 292 11.40 22.92 30.49
C ALA A 292 11.75 21.75 31.42
N SER A 293 12.48 21.96 32.53
CA SER A 293 12.81 20.87 33.47
C SER A 293 11.69 20.58 34.47
N SER A 294 10.90 21.59 34.84
CA SER A 294 9.86 21.45 35.88
C SER A 294 8.57 20.82 35.35
N ILE A 295 8.24 20.99 34.06
CA ILE A 295 7.02 20.41 33.46
C ILE A 295 7.18 18.91 33.17
N VAL A 296 8.39 18.45 32.85
CA VAL A 296 8.68 17.01 32.63
C VAL A 296 8.40 16.20 33.90
N GLN A 297 8.61 16.79 35.08
CA GLN A 297 8.33 16.14 36.35
C GLN A 297 6.83 16.08 36.65
N MET A 298 6.01 17.05 36.22
CA MET A 298 4.55 16.99 36.39
C MET A 298 3.86 15.99 35.46
N ALA A 299 4.35 15.82 34.21
CA ALA A 299 3.78 14.87 33.26
C ALA A 299 4.04 13.40 33.66
N ALA A 300 5.20 13.11 34.25
CA ALA A 300 5.53 11.78 34.78
C ALA A 300 4.67 11.41 36.02
N TYR A 301 4.32 12.39 36.86
CA TYR A 301 3.47 12.15 38.03
C TYR A 301 1.99 11.91 37.68
N SER A 302 1.50 12.44 36.55
CA SER A 302 0.10 12.25 36.15
C SER A 302 -0.21 10.86 35.60
N SER A 303 0.80 10.09 35.18
CA SER A 303 0.65 8.69 34.71
C SER A 303 0.64 7.68 35.86
N LEU A 304 1.03 8.08 37.07
CA LEU A 304 1.09 7.23 38.27
C LEU A 304 -0.14 7.37 39.20
N TYR A 305 -1.12 8.21 38.85
CA TYR A 305 -2.31 8.50 39.67
C TYR A 305 -3.63 8.22 38.93
N LEU A 306 -3.68 7.16 38.12
CA LEU A 306 -4.90 6.69 37.45
C LEU A 306 -5.31 5.27 37.86
N MET A 307 -4.90 4.84 39.05
CA MET A 307 -5.47 3.70 39.76
C MET A 307 -5.52 4.04 41.25
N GLU A 308 -6.63 4.65 41.70
CA GLU A 308 -7.32 4.37 42.98
C GLU A 308 -8.32 5.48 43.34
N SER A 309 -9.39 5.05 44.01
CA SER A 309 -10.46 5.81 44.68
C SER A 309 -11.60 6.37 43.81
N THR A 310 -12.64 5.55 43.73
CA THR A 310 -14.03 6.02 43.80
C THR A 310 -14.28 6.60 45.18
N ASP A 311 -14.74 7.85 45.27
CA ASP A 311 -15.74 8.25 46.26
C ASP A 311 -16.42 9.56 45.86
N ALA A 312 -17.74 9.54 45.99
CA ALA A 312 -18.64 10.67 45.78
C ALA A 312 -18.68 11.52 47.05
N ASP A 313 -18.38 12.82 46.93
CA ASP A 313 -19.03 13.94 47.62
C ASP A 313 -18.10 15.18 47.64
N SER A 314 -18.50 16.25 46.92
CA SER A 314 -18.33 17.66 47.32
C SER A 314 -18.64 18.62 46.17
N LEU A 315 -19.93 18.88 45.94
CA LEU A 315 -20.39 20.02 45.13
C LEU A 315 -20.79 21.16 46.06
N ALA A 316 -19.85 22.05 46.39
CA ALA A 316 -20.15 23.45 46.77
C ALA A 316 -18.85 24.24 47.00
N SER A 317 -18.16 24.62 45.92
CA SER A 317 -17.13 25.66 45.95
C SER A 317 -17.62 26.87 45.12
N PRO A 318 -17.50 28.11 45.62
CA PRO A 318 -17.86 29.33 44.89
C PRO A 318 -17.17 29.46 43.51
N ALA A 319 -16.02 28.79 43.32
CA ALA A 319 -15.28 28.79 42.07
C ALA A 319 -16.00 28.05 40.94
N SER A 320 -16.74 26.97 41.25
CA SER A 320 -17.46 26.17 40.25
C SER A 320 -18.65 26.92 39.66
N ILE A 321 -19.27 27.80 40.44
CA ILE A 321 -20.39 28.66 40.02
C ILE A 321 -19.90 29.76 39.09
N LEU A 322 -18.70 30.31 39.34
CA LEU A 322 -18.11 31.35 38.51
C LEU A 322 -17.73 30.83 37.11
N VAL A 323 -17.18 29.61 37.04
CA VAL A 323 -16.82 28.95 35.77
C VAL A 323 -18.06 28.62 34.95
N ALA A 324 -19.16 28.18 35.59
CA ALA A 324 -20.43 27.94 34.91
C ALA A 324 -21.06 29.22 34.35
N LEU A 325 -21.00 30.34 35.09
CA LEU A 325 -21.53 31.63 34.64
C LEU A 325 -20.75 32.21 33.44
N VAL A 326 -19.43 32.06 33.42
CA VAL A 326 -18.59 32.49 32.30
C VAL A 326 -18.86 31.65 31.05
N ALA A 327 -19.08 30.34 31.19
CA ALA A 327 -19.43 29.47 30.07
C ALA A 327 -20.80 29.81 29.46
N ILE A 328 -21.79 30.16 30.31
CA ILE A 328 -23.13 30.56 29.85
C ILE A 328 -23.07 31.90 29.11
N LEU A 329 -22.34 32.90 29.63
CA LEU A 329 -22.15 34.19 28.96
C LEU A 329 -21.47 34.03 27.59
N PHE A 330 -20.53 33.10 27.47
CA PHE A 330 -19.84 32.82 26.20
C PHE A 330 -20.75 32.19 25.15
N VAL A 331 -21.69 31.32 25.57
CA VAL A 331 -22.70 30.72 24.67
C VAL A 331 -23.71 31.76 24.21
N PHE A 332 -24.21 32.62 25.12
CA PHE A 332 -25.16 33.69 24.76
C PHE A 332 -24.55 34.73 23.81
N TYR A 333 -23.28 35.08 24.00
CA TYR A 333 -22.55 36.00 23.11
C TYR A 333 -22.41 35.42 21.69
N ARG A 334 -22.17 34.11 21.55
CA ARG A 334 -22.10 33.44 20.24
C ARG A 334 -23.44 33.34 19.52
N THR A 335 -24.54 33.18 20.24
CA THR A 335 -25.88 33.10 19.63
C THR A 335 -26.43 34.48 19.21
N TRP A 336 -26.03 35.57 19.88
CA TRP A 336 -26.49 36.93 19.56
C TRP A 336 -25.93 37.45 18.23
N ALA A 337 -24.75 36.97 17.81
CA ALA A 337 -24.10 37.37 16.55
C ALA A 337 -24.83 36.88 15.27
N HIS A 338 -25.83 36.00 15.40
CA HIS A 338 -26.61 35.47 14.26
C HIS A 338 -27.99 36.14 14.06
N LEU A 339 -28.35 37.14 14.86
CA LEU A 339 -29.66 37.83 14.78
C LEU A 339 -29.62 39.21 14.11
N SER A 340 -28.50 39.61 13.51
CA SER A 340 -28.35 40.91 12.84
C SER A 340 -27.97 40.76 11.36
N GLN A 341 -28.96 40.48 10.50
CA GLN A 341 -28.86 40.74 9.05
C GLN A 341 -30.08 41.54 8.55
N PRO A 342 -29.92 42.48 7.61
CA PRO A 342 -31.03 43.31 7.14
C PRO A 342 -31.95 42.59 6.14
N ARG A 343 -33.22 42.96 6.18
CA ARG A 343 -34.31 42.51 5.29
C ARG A 343 -34.03 42.79 3.81
N ALA A 344 -34.35 41.80 2.98
CA ALA A 344 -34.45 41.90 1.52
C ALA A 344 -35.54 42.88 1.07
N ALA A 345 -35.21 43.77 0.12
CA ALA A 345 -36.17 44.62 -0.57
C ALA A 345 -36.62 43.95 -1.89
N LYS A 346 -37.94 43.84 -2.05
CA LYS A 346 -38.62 43.49 -3.31
C LYS A 346 -38.50 44.67 -4.29
N VAL A 347 -38.16 44.39 -5.55
CA VAL A 347 -38.52 45.25 -6.69
C VAL A 347 -39.07 44.39 -7.82
N THR A 348 -40.35 44.59 -8.09
CA THR A 348 -41.10 44.13 -9.26
C THR A 348 -40.91 45.13 -10.41
N GLY A 349 -40.68 44.64 -11.63
CA GLY A 349 -40.70 45.47 -12.84
C GLY A 349 -40.38 44.68 -14.10
N PHE A 350 -41.41 44.16 -14.76
CA PHE A 350 -41.31 43.63 -16.12
C PHE A 350 -41.02 44.77 -17.09
N THR A 351 -39.96 44.67 -17.88
CA THR A 351 -39.86 45.39 -19.17
C THR A 351 -39.28 44.47 -20.23
N LYS A 352 -40.01 44.35 -21.32
CA LYS A 352 -39.73 43.54 -22.50
C LYS A 352 -38.78 44.33 -23.41
N VAL A 353 -37.57 43.84 -23.70
CA VAL A 353 -36.66 44.44 -24.69
C VAL A 353 -36.01 43.32 -25.53
N THR A 354 -36.26 43.38 -26.84
CA THR A 354 -35.68 42.56 -27.92
C THR A 354 -34.20 42.95 -28.15
N PRO A 355 -33.33 42.07 -28.68
CA PRO A 355 -31.91 42.07 -28.38
C PRO A 355 -31.10 43.05 -29.25
N PRO A 356 -29.97 43.59 -28.76
CA PRO A 356 -28.88 43.99 -29.63
C PRO A 356 -27.93 42.79 -29.83
N ASN A 357 -27.67 42.49 -31.10
CA ASN A 357 -26.52 41.70 -31.51
C ASN A 357 -25.24 42.34 -30.96
N THR A 358 -24.68 41.74 -29.92
CA THR A 358 -23.28 41.93 -29.56
C THR A 358 -22.72 40.56 -29.23
N THR A 359 -21.78 40.14 -30.07
CA THR A 359 -20.89 38.99 -29.87
C THR A 359 -20.27 39.05 -28.48
N ASP A 360 -20.82 38.29 -27.53
CA ASP A 360 -20.12 37.96 -26.30
C ASP A 360 -18.95 37.06 -26.69
N LEU A 361 -17.77 37.68 -26.81
CA LEU A 361 -16.51 36.96 -26.73
C LEU A 361 -16.37 36.46 -25.29
N THR A 362 -16.98 35.32 -24.99
CA THR A 362 -16.64 34.55 -23.79
C THR A 362 -15.20 34.08 -23.93
N VAL A 363 -14.28 34.83 -23.32
CA VAL A 363 -12.90 34.37 -23.07
C VAL A 363 -12.98 33.35 -21.93
N SER A 364 -13.20 32.07 -22.27
CA SER A 364 -12.95 30.99 -21.32
C SER A 364 -11.45 30.75 -21.23
N LYS A 365 -10.84 30.93 -20.06
CA LYS A 365 -9.49 30.42 -19.79
C LYS A 365 -9.56 28.90 -20.04
N GLU A 366 -8.86 28.40 -21.06
CA GLU A 366 -8.80 26.95 -21.30
C GLU A 366 -8.32 26.24 -20.01
N PRO A 367 -8.81 25.04 -19.67
CA PRO A 367 -8.35 24.31 -18.51
C PRO A 367 -6.83 24.08 -18.61
N GLU A 368 -6.08 24.69 -17.69
CA GLU A 368 -4.63 24.63 -17.66
C GLU A 368 -4.20 23.20 -17.31
N ILE A 369 -3.45 22.53 -18.20
CA ILE A 369 -2.90 21.18 -17.92
C ILE A 369 -1.90 21.31 -16.76
N PRO A 370 -2.00 20.48 -15.72
CA PRO A 370 -1.16 20.63 -14.53
C PRO A 370 0.30 20.29 -14.85
N GLU A 371 1.22 20.88 -14.10
CA GLU A 371 2.62 20.49 -14.17
C GLU A 371 2.78 18.99 -13.88
N GLY A 372 3.69 18.33 -14.59
CA GLY A 372 3.93 16.90 -14.40
C GLY A 372 2.81 15.99 -14.92
N TRP A 373 1.90 16.47 -15.78
CA TRP A 373 0.81 15.68 -16.38
C TRP A 373 1.20 14.27 -16.88
N TRP A 374 2.43 14.09 -17.38
CA TRP A 374 2.91 12.81 -17.91
C TRP A 374 3.65 11.94 -16.91
N ASN A 375 4.16 12.48 -15.81
CA ASN A 375 5.25 11.88 -15.04
C ASN A 375 5.24 12.24 -13.54
N SER A 376 4.26 13.00 -13.07
CA SER A 376 4.03 13.24 -11.63
C SER A 376 3.28 12.06 -11.04
N ARG A 377 3.84 11.52 -9.95
CA ARG A 377 3.19 10.50 -9.12
C ARG A 377 1.94 11.06 -8.46
N GLU A 378 1.95 12.32 -8.05
CA GLU A 378 0.84 13.00 -7.40
C GLU A 378 -0.35 13.15 -8.35
N VAL A 379 -0.11 13.51 -9.61
CA VAL A 379 -1.14 13.55 -10.66
C VAL A 379 -1.69 12.15 -10.89
N PHE A 380 -0.84 11.12 -10.98
CA PHE A 380 -1.30 9.75 -11.13
C PHE A 380 -2.14 9.28 -9.95
N GLU A 381 -1.72 9.54 -8.71
CA GLU A 381 -2.51 9.23 -7.52
C GLU A 381 -3.87 9.96 -7.57
N LEU A 382 -3.93 11.22 -8.01
CA LEU A 382 -5.20 11.93 -8.24
C LEU A 382 -6.05 11.27 -9.34
N GLU A 383 -5.48 10.84 -10.46
CA GLU A 383 -6.19 10.07 -11.49
C GLU A 383 -6.77 8.77 -10.93
N ARG A 384 -6.03 8.05 -10.08
CA ARG A 384 -6.51 6.81 -9.45
C ARG A 384 -7.81 7.05 -8.67
N ARG A 385 -7.87 8.09 -7.83
CA ARG A 385 -9.03 8.39 -6.96
C ARG A 385 -10.14 9.14 -7.71
N ALA A 386 -9.82 10.11 -8.55
CA ALA A 386 -10.81 10.95 -9.23
C ALA A 386 -11.44 10.30 -10.47
N LEU A 387 -10.71 9.41 -11.13
CA LEU A 387 -11.12 8.83 -12.42
C LEU A 387 -11.32 7.32 -12.33
N PHE A 388 -10.25 6.56 -12.10
CA PHE A 388 -10.29 5.11 -12.20
C PHE A 388 -11.16 4.48 -11.12
N SER A 389 -11.15 5.04 -9.91
CA SER A 389 -11.97 4.48 -8.83
C SER A 389 -13.46 4.77 -8.94
N GLN A 390 -13.87 5.67 -9.85
CA GLN A 390 -15.26 6.14 -9.96
C GLN A 390 -15.91 5.83 -11.31
N THR A 391 -15.15 5.30 -12.27
CA THR A 391 -15.62 5.02 -13.63
C THR A 391 -15.89 3.52 -13.81
N TRP A 392 -16.88 3.16 -14.63
CA TRP A 392 -17.09 1.77 -15.05
C TRP A 392 -16.02 1.34 -16.06
N LEU A 393 -15.21 0.35 -15.70
CA LEU A 393 -14.06 -0.11 -16.48
C LEU A 393 -14.31 -1.53 -16.99
N TYR A 394 -14.15 -1.74 -18.30
CA TYR A 394 -14.16 -3.08 -18.89
C TYR A 394 -12.94 -3.89 -18.41
N LEU A 395 -13.15 -5.13 -17.96
CA LEU A 395 -12.06 -6.02 -17.55
C LEU A 395 -12.00 -7.33 -18.34
N ALA A 396 -13.14 -7.93 -18.66
CA ALA A 396 -13.18 -9.30 -19.18
C ALA A 396 -14.50 -9.64 -19.87
N HIS A 397 -14.54 -10.80 -20.49
CA HIS A 397 -15.76 -11.45 -20.97
C HIS A 397 -16.09 -12.69 -20.13
N SER A 398 -17.38 -13.00 -19.96
CA SER A 398 -17.90 -14.10 -19.15
C SER A 398 -17.36 -15.48 -19.55
N SER A 399 -17.06 -15.69 -20.84
CA SER A 399 -16.49 -16.95 -21.34
C SER A 399 -15.09 -17.27 -20.81
N GLN A 400 -14.38 -16.30 -20.22
CA GLN A 400 -13.11 -16.55 -19.51
C GLN A 400 -13.32 -17.31 -18.19
N PHE A 401 -14.56 -17.35 -17.67
CA PHE A 401 -14.93 -17.96 -16.39
C PHE A 401 -15.72 -19.25 -16.62
N TYR A 402 -15.05 -20.28 -17.14
CA TYR A 402 -15.66 -21.50 -17.66
C TYR A 402 -16.42 -22.40 -16.65
N LYS A 403 -16.23 -22.23 -15.33
CA LYS A 403 -16.94 -23.00 -14.28
C LYS A 403 -17.04 -22.21 -12.98
N PRO A 404 -17.92 -22.60 -12.04
CA PRO A 404 -17.92 -22.04 -10.69
C PRO A 404 -16.54 -22.11 -10.03
N GLY A 405 -16.15 -21.01 -9.38
CA GLY A 405 -14.84 -20.82 -8.78
C GLY A 405 -13.74 -20.38 -9.75
N SER A 406 -13.96 -20.41 -11.07
CA SER A 406 -13.02 -19.80 -12.02
C SER A 406 -12.86 -18.32 -11.69
N TYR A 407 -11.62 -17.87 -11.58
CA TYR A 407 -11.29 -16.49 -11.25
C TYR A 407 -10.16 -15.96 -12.14
N GLN A 408 -10.12 -14.64 -12.27
CA GLN A 408 -9.03 -13.90 -12.91
C GLN A 408 -8.71 -12.64 -12.12
N SER A 409 -7.43 -12.37 -11.90
CA SER A 409 -6.91 -11.21 -11.18
C SER A 409 -6.41 -10.13 -12.15
N PHE A 410 -6.56 -8.88 -11.74
CA PHE A 410 -6.23 -7.67 -12.48
C PHE A 410 -5.57 -6.66 -11.55
N ASP A 411 -4.68 -5.85 -12.09
CA ASP A 411 -4.21 -4.61 -11.44
C ASP A 411 -4.74 -3.44 -12.30
N VAL A 412 -5.65 -2.66 -11.73
CA VAL A 412 -6.37 -1.60 -12.44
C VAL A 412 -5.97 -0.28 -11.82
N ALA A 413 -5.10 0.49 -12.46
CA ALA A 413 -4.60 1.75 -11.90
C ALA A 413 -4.03 1.57 -10.49
N GLY A 414 -3.29 0.49 -10.25
CA GLY A 414 -2.75 0.15 -8.95
C GLY A 414 -3.73 -0.49 -7.96
N PHE A 415 -5.01 -0.66 -8.33
CA PHE A 415 -6.00 -1.35 -7.50
C PHE A 415 -6.01 -2.85 -7.82
N PRO A 416 -5.67 -3.73 -6.88
CA PRO A 416 -5.65 -5.16 -7.11
C PRO A 416 -7.08 -5.70 -6.99
N VAL A 417 -7.60 -6.29 -8.07
CA VAL A 417 -8.99 -6.78 -8.18
C VAL A 417 -8.97 -8.20 -8.71
N PHE A 418 -9.92 -9.03 -8.31
CA PHE A 418 -10.20 -10.27 -9.02
C PHE A 418 -11.68 -10.45 -9.28
N LEU A 419 -11.98 -11.06 -10.43
CA LEU A 419 -13.31 -11.51 -10.82
C LEU A 419 -13.44 -13.00 -10.52
N ILE A 420 -14.61 -13.46 -10.06
CA ILE A 420 -14.88 -14.88 -9.79
C ILE A 420 -16.31 -15.26 -10.15
N ARG A 421 -16.50 -16.42 -10.79
CA ARG A 421 -17.84 -17.00 -11.05
C ARG A 421 -18.32 -17.77 -9.82
N GLY A 422 -19.47 -17.40 -9.29
CA GLY A 422 -20.12 -18.09 -8.19
C GLY A 422 -20.74 -19.42 -8.57
N LYS A 423 -21.13 -20.21 -7.55
CA LYS A 423 -21.96 -21.41 -7.74
C LYS A 423 -23.36 -21.10 -8.25
N ASP A 424 -23.81 -19.86 -8.04
CA ASP A 424 -25.07 -19.29 -8.55
C ASP A 424 -24.93 -18.68 -9.95
N ASP A 425 -23.83 -18.98 -10.63
CA ASP A 425 -23.50 -18.53 -11.98
C ASP A 425 -23.23 -17.03 -12.16
N LYS A 426 -23.32 -16.24 -11.08
CA LYS A 426 -23.02 -14.80 -11.10
C LYS A 426 -21.54 -14.53 -11.02
N ILE A 427 -21.05 -13.57 -11.81
CA ILE A 427 -19.67 -13.08 -11.72
C ILE A 427 -19.63 -11.90 -10.76
N ARG A 428 -18.75 -12.00 -9.76
CA ARG A 428 -18.52 -10.98 -8.74
C ARG A 428 -17.10 -10.45 -8.83
N ALA A 429 -16.89 -9.23 -8.33
CA ALA A 429 -15.58 -8.61 -8.25
C ALA A 429 -15.24 -8.31 -6.78
N PHE A 430 -13.98 -8.50 -6.41
CA PHE A 430 -13.47 -8.17 -5.08
C PHE A 430 -12.09 -7.56 -5.19
N HIS A 431 -11.73 -6.69 -4.26
CA HIS A 431 -10.33 -6.34 -4.08
C HIS A 431 -9.53 -7.58 -3.65
N ASN A 432 -8.36 -7.78 -4.26
CA ASN A 432 -7.47 -8.91 -3.96
C ASN A 432 -6.63 -8.63 -2.70
N VAL A 433 -7.33 -8.35 -1.60
CA VAL A 433 -6.77 -7.91 -0.32
C VAL A 433 -7.48 -8.65 0.81
N CYS A 434 -6.72 -9.39 1.61
CA CYS A 434 -7.23 -10.08 2.79
C CYS A 434 -7.66 -9.08 3.86
N ARG A 435 -8.83 -9.33 4.47
CA ARG A 435 -9.39 -8.52 5.56
C ARG A 435 -8.62 -8.59 6.87
N HIS A 436 -7.71 -9.56 7.02
CA HIS A 436 -6.93 -9.73 8.25
C HIS A 436 -5.72 -8.81 8.31
N ARG A 437 -4.75 -8.96 7.40
CA ARG A 437 -3.49 -8.18 7.35
C ARG A 437 -3.04 -7.90 5.92
N ALA A 438 -3.99 -7.45 5.09
CA ALA A 438 -3.79 -6.94 3.73
C ALA A 438 -3.08 -7.84 2.70
N TYR A 439 -2.70 -9.08 3.00
CA TYR A 439 -2.04 -9.97 2.03
C TYR A 439 -2.96 -10.35 0.86
N THR A 440 -2.38 -10.73 -0.28
CA THR A 440 -3.15 -11.13 -1.47
C THR A 440 -3.89 -12.47 -1.28
N ILE A 441 -5.11 -12.57 -1.84
CA ILE A 441 -5.94 -13.78 -1.81
C ILE A 441 -5.59 -14.70 -2.99
N THR A 442 -5.59 -14.16 -4.20
CA THR A 442 -5.27 -14.88 -5.43
C THR A 442 -3.84 -14.54 -5.89
N ARG A 443 -2.90 -15.48 -5.71
CA ARG A 443 -1.50 -15.29 -6.13
C ARG A 443 -1.24 -15.53 -7.62
N LYS A 444 -2.11 -16.32 -8.26
CA LYS A 444 -2.05 -16.57 -9.71
C LYS A 444 -2.99 -15.61 -10.42
N GLU A 445 -2.62 -15.18 -11.62
CA GLU A 445 -3.50 -14.36 -12.46
C GLU A 445 -4.81 -15.07 -12.77
N THR A 446 -4.78 -16.38 -13.05
CA THR A 446 -5.98 -17.19 -13.28
C THR A 446 -5.97 -18.46 -12.44
N GLY A 447 -7.15 -18.97 -12.15
CA GLY A 447 -7.32 -20.24 -11.44
C GLY A 447 -8.77 -20.62 -11.29
N ALA A 448 -9.03 -21.72 -10.58
CA ALA A 448 -10.38 -22.11 -10.22
C ALA A 448 -10.43 -22.74 -8.84
N SER A 449 -11.15 -22.13 -7.91
CA SER A 449 -11.47 -22.71 -6.60
C SER A 449 -12.75 -22.09 -6.06
N THR A 450 -13.59 -22.88 -5.41
CA THR A 450 -14.81 -22.36 -4.76
C THR A 450 -14.55 -21.80 -3.36
N ILE A 451 -13.37 -22.07 -2.80
CA ILE A 451 -12.88 -21.49 -1.54
C ILE A 451 -11.46 -20.94 -1.79
N LEU A 452 -11.26 -19.66 -1.52
CA LEU A 452 -9.98 -18.97 -1.68
C LEU A 452 -9.35 -18.73 -0.31
N GLY A 453 -8.20 -19.37 -0.04
CA GLY A 453 -7.47 -19.24 1.22
C GLY A 453 -6.29 -18.28 1.11
N CYS A 454 -6.23 -17.28 2.00
CA CYS A 454 -5.09 -16.42 2.19
C CYS A 454 -3.89 -17.24 2.70
N ARG A 455 -2.73 -17.05 2.07
CA ARG A 455 -1.49 -17.76 2.45
C ARG A 455 -0.73 -17.11 3.60
N TYR A 456 -1.22 -15.98 4.12
CA TYR A 456 -0.65 -15.39 5.32
C TYR A 456 -1.13 -16.16 6.56
N HIS A 457 -2.42 -16.06 6.92
CA HIS A 457 -2.95 -16.66 8.16
C HIS A 457 -4.09 -17.69 7.93
N GLY A 458 -4.30 -18.11 6.69
CA GLY A 458 -5.29 -19.14 6.36
C GLY A 458 -6.75 -18.69 6.36
N TRP A 459 -7.03 -17.39 6.49
CA TRP A 459 -8.39 -16.85 6.32
C TRP A 459 -8.92 -17.23 4.93
N SER A 460 -10.09 -17.85 4.89
CA SER A 460 -10.64 -18.43 3.67
C SER A 460 -12.02 -17.86 3.36
N TYR A 461 -12.23 -17.54 2.09
CA TYR A 461 -13.44 -16.89 1.59
C TYR A 461 -14.11 -17.74 0.52
N ASP A 462 -15.44 -17.74 0.47
CA ASP A 462 -16.18 -18.39 -0.60
C ASP A 462 -16.31 -17.52 -1.86
N THR A 463 -16.98 -18.05 -2.89
CA THR A 463 -17.19 -17.32 -4.17
C THR A 463 -18.11 -16.10 -4.06
N THR A 464 -18.75 -15.89 -2.90
CA THR A 464 -19.56 -14.70 -2.60
C THR A 464 -18.77 -13.67 -1.78
N GLY A 465 -17.49 -13.94 -1.50
CA GLY A 465 -16.61 -13.09 -0.70
C GLY A 465 -16.76 -13.26 0.80
N ARG A 466 -17.67 -14.13 1.27
CA ARG A 466 -17.90 -14.32 2.71
C ARG A 466 -16.75 -15.07 3.36
N LEU A 467 -16.34 -14.62 4.55
CA LEU A 467 -15.34 -15.31 5.35
C LEU A 467 -15.92 -16.61 5.92
N VAL A 468 -15.44 -17.75 5.42
CA VAL A 468 -15.91 -19.09 5.85
C VAL A 468 -15.02 -19.70 6.93
N LYS A 469 -13.72 -19.34 6.96
CA LYS A 469 -12.76 -19.86 7.93
C LYS A 469 -11.80 -18.77 8.36
N ALA A 470 -11.64 -18.61 9.68
CA ALA A 470 -10.66 -17.73 10.31
C ALA A 470 -9.95 -18.54 11.40
N PRO A 471 -8.82 -19.21 11.08
CA PRO A 471 -8.13 -20.07 12.03
C PRO A 471 -7.75 -19.32 13.30
N GLN A 472 -8.00 -19.92 14.47
CA GLN A 472 -7.73 -19.33 15.81
C GLN A 472 -8.68 -18.17 16.22
N PHE A 473 -9.70 -17.84 15.42
CA PHE A 473 -10.63 -16.75 15.74
C PHE A 473 -11.99 -17.21 16.29
N ASP A 474 -12.30 -18.51 16.26
CA ASP A 474 -13.63 -19.01 16.65
C ASP A 474 -14.01 -18.66 18.10
N ASP A 475 -13.03 -18.62 19.01
CA ASP A 475 -13.22 -18.30 20.43
C ASP A 475 -12.79 -16.87 20.80
N VAL A 476 -12.53 -15.99 19.81
CA VAL A 476 -12.12 -14.61 20.08
C VAL A 476 -13.35 -13.76 20.43
N PRO A 477 -13.43 -13.18 21.63
CA PRO A 477 -14.59 -12.38 22.03
C PRO A 477 -14.85 -11.21 21.08
N GLY A 478 -16.10 -11.07 20.65
CA GLY A 478 -16.53 -9.98 19.77
C GLY A 478 -16.15 -10.15 18.28
N PHE A 479 -15.49 -11.25 17.90
CA PHE A 479 -15.21 -11.53 16.50
C PHE A 479 -16.44 -12.04 15.76
N ASP A 480 -16.88 -11.27 14.76
CA ASP A 480 -17.98 -11.66 13.87
C ASP A 480 -17.44 -11.90 12.45
N LYS A 481 -17.52 -13.15 11.99
CA LYS A 481 -17.10 -13.53 10.63
C LYS A 481 -17.89 -12.78 9.55
N SER A 482 -19.16 -12.48 9.79
CA SER A 482 -20.03 -11.83 8.80
C SER A 482 -19.57 -10.41 8.44
N LYS A 483 -18.96 -9.70 9.40
CA LYS A 483 -18.37 -8.36 9.23
C LYS A 483 -17.03 -8.34 8.49
N ASN A 484 -16.45 -9.52 8.22
CA ASN A 484 -15.11 -9.66 7.67
C ASN A 484 -15.10 -10.29 6.26
N SER A 485 -16.16 -10.08 5.47
CA SER A 485 -16.20 -10.46 4.05
C SER A 485 -15.19 -9.66 3.22
N LEU A 486 -14.73 -10.19 2.09
CA LEU A 486 -13.85 -9.45 1.17
C LEU A 486 -14.48 -8.11 0.78
N PHE A 487 -13.62 -7.12 0.53
CA PHE A 487 -14.07 -5.83 0.02
C PHE A 487 -14.63 -6.01 -1.40
N GLU A 488 -15.96 -5.95 -1.51
CA GLU A 488 -16.67 -6.06 -2.78
C GLU A 488 -16.36 -4.86 -3.67
N VAL A 489 -16.26 -5.15 -4.96
CA VAL A 489 -16.14 -4.19 -6.05
C VAL A 489 -17.41 -4.34 -6.87
N HIS A 490 -18.05 -3.22 -7.21
CA HIS A 490 -19.27 -3.28 -8.02
C HIS A 490 -18.97 -3.88 -9.38
N SER A 491 -19.79 -4.83 -9.82
CA SER A 491 -19.68 -5.45 -11.14
C SER A 491 -20.98 -5.35 -11.92
N TYR A 492 -20.86 -5.20 -13.23
CA TYR A 492 -21.97 -5.25 -14.16
C TYR A 492 -21.61 -6.15 -15.35
N THR A 493 -22.48 -7.11 -15.68
CA THR A 493 -22.30 -7.99 -16.84
C THR A 493 -23.37 -7.66 -17.86
N THR A 494 -22.97 -7.33 -19.09
CA THR A 494 -23.91 -7.05 -20.18
C THR A 494 -24.58 -8.34 -20.68
N ASP A 495 -25.67 -8.22 -21.44
CA ASP A 495 -26.32 -9.36 -22.13
C ASP A 495 -25.38 -10.09 -23.09
N GLN A 496 -24.35 -9.41 -23.56
CA GLN A 496 -23.32 -9.97 -24.42
C GLN A 496 -22.18 -10.65 -23.66
N GLY A 497 -22.19 -10.62 -22.33
CA GLY A 497 -21.16 -11.24 -21.48
C GLY A 497 -19.96 -10.35 -21.19
N LEU A 498 -19.97 -9.06 -21.53
CA LEU A 498 -18.88 -8.13 -21.16
C LEU A 498 -19.00 -7.73 -19.69
N ILE A 499 -17.90 -7.76 -18.96
CA ILE A 499 -17.85 -7.51 -17.51
C ILE A 499 -17.14 -6.18 -17.25
N PHE A 500 -17.86 -5.29 -16.57
CA PHE A 500 -17.39 -4.00 -16.12
C PHE A 500 -17.31 -3.97 -14.60
N VAL A 501 -16.38 -3.18 -14.07
CA VAL A 501 -16.26 -2.92 -12.63
C VAL A 501 -16.27 -1.43 -12.30
N ASN A 502 -16.74 -1.07 -11.12
CA ASN A 502 -16.56 0.26 -10.53
C ASN A 502 -15.98 0.09 -9.13
N LEU A 503 -14.85 0.74 -8.85
CA LEU A 503 -14.10 0.52 -7.62
C LEU A 503 -14.61 1.38 -6.45
N ASN A 504 -15.60 2.24 -6.65
CA ASN A 504 -16.13 3.08 -5.58
C ASN A 504 -16.75 2.18 -4.50
N SER A 505 -16.32 2.33 -3.25
CA SER A 505 -16.81 1.54 -2.12
C SER A 505 -18.24 1.93 -1.70
N GLY A 506 -18.67 3.14 -2.03
CA GLY A 506 -20.05 3.61 -1.85
C GLY A 506 -20.96 3.19 -3.00
N GLU A 507 -22.10 3.88 -3.15
CA GLU A 507 -22.99 3.68 -4.31
C GLU A 507 -22.27 4.14 -5.60
N PRO A 508 -22.13 3.26 -6.61
CA PRO A 508 -21.50 3.63 -7.85
C PRO A 508 -22.46 4.51 -8.66
N THR A 509 -21.92 5.33 -9.56
CA THR A 509 -22.75 5.93 -10.60
C THR A 509 -23.45 4.82 -11.39
N ALA A 510 -24.72 5.02 -11.77
CA ALA A 510 -25.43 4.06 -12.61
C ALA A 510 -24.62 3.71 -13.87
N PHE A 511 -24.73 2.47 -14.34
CA PHE A 511 -24.07 2.06 -15.58
C PHE A 511 -24.58 2.94 -16.73
N ASP A 512 -23.66 3.61 -17.41
CA ASP A 512 -23.95 4.69 -18.35
C ASP A 512 -24.86 4.20 -19.50
N SER A 513 -26.02 4.84 -19.65
CA SER A 513 -27.00 4.49 -20.68
C SER A 513 -26.49 4.73 -22.09
N GLU A 514 -25.68 5.77 -22.30
CA GLU A 514 -25.05 6.07 -23.59
C GLU A 514 -23.98 5.03 -23.92
N LEU A 515 -23.16 4.65 -22.94
CA LEU A 515 -22.21 3.55 -23.07
C LEU A 515 -22.93 2.24 -23.43
N ALA A 516 -24.03 1.93 -22.74
CA ALA A 516 -24.84 0.75 -23.01
C ALA A 516 -25.49 0.76 -24.40
N LEU A 517 -25.84 1.92 -24.95
CA LEU A 517 -26.35 2.05 -26.32
C LEU A 517 -25.25 1.84 -27.35
N THR A 518 -24.10 2.49 -27.16
CA THR A 518 -22.92 2.35 -28.04
C THR A 518 -22.44 0.90 -28.08
N LEU A 519 -22.33 0.23 -26.92
CA LEU A 519 -21.97 -1.18 -26.83
C LEU A 519 -22.97 -2.09 -27.53
N ARG A 520 -24.28 -1.82 -27.42
CA ARG A 520 -25.31 -2.60 -28.12
C ARG A 520 -25.22 -2.42 -29.63
N GLY A 521 -24.95 -1.21 -30.12
CA GLY A 521 -24.70 -0.94 -31.54
C GLY A 521 -23.50 -1.74 -32.05
N PHE A 522 -22.35 -1.59 -31.38
CA PHE A 522 -21.13 -2.33 -31.69
C PHE A 522 -21.37 -3.84 -31.66
N ALA A 523 -22.01 -4.37 -30.61
CA ALA A 523 -22.24 -5.79 -30.48
C ALA A 523 -23.14 -6.35 -31.59
N HIS A 524 -24.18 -5.61 -31.99
CA HIS A 524 -25.06 -5.98 -33.10
C HIS A 524 -24.29 -6.09 -34.41
N ILE A 525 -23.39 -5.15 -34.68
CA ILE A 525 -22.61 -5.10 -35.92
C ILE A 525 -21.46 -6.11 -35.90
N ALA A 526 -20.75 -6.23 -34.78
CA ALA A 526 -19.67 -7.18 -34.57
C ALA A 526 -20.16 -8.64 -34.46
N GLY A 527 -21.45 -8.86 -34.19
CA GLY A 527 -22.01 -10.18 -33.88
C GLY A 527 -21.50 -10.73 -32.55
N LEU A 528 -21.22 -9.85 -31.59
CA LEU A 528 -20.85 -10.23 -30.23
C LEU A 528 -22.12 -10.61 -29.45
N GLU A 529 -22.17 -11.85 -28.97
CA GLU A 529 -23.29 -12.45 -28.28
C GLU A 529 -22.81 -13.12 -26.98
N ALA A 530 -23.71 -13.45 -26.05
CA ALA A 530 -23.37 -14.13 -24.80
C ALA A 530 -22.55 -15.43 -24.99
N LYS A 531 -22.74 -16.11 -26.13
CA LYS A 531 -22.04 -17.36 -26.48
C LYS A 531 -20.70 -17.14 -27.19
N SER A 532 -20.28 -15.89 -27.40
CA SER A 532 -18.96 -15.59 -27.94
C SER A 532 -17.87 -16.10 -27.00
N THR A 533 -16.78 -16.61 -27.57
CA THR A 533 -15.71 -17.23 -26.79
C THR A 533 -14.46 -16.37 -26.83
N TRP A 534 -13.83 -16.18 -25.68
CA TRP A 534 -12.45 -15.73 -25.60
C TRP A 534 -11.56 -16.86 -26.13
N VAL A 535 -10.68 -16.52 -27.06
CA VAL A 535 -9.84 -17.51 -27.76
C VAL A 535 -8.35 -17.27 -27.60
N ALA A 536 -7.94 -16.02 -27.36
CA ALA A 536 -6.55 -15.68 -27.06
C ALA A 536 -6.47 -14.32 -26.37
N GLY A 537 -5.38 -14.06 -25.68
CA GLY A 537 -5.09 -12.75 -25.10
C GLY A 537 -3.70 -12.71 -24.50
N GLN A 538 -3.13 -11.52 -24.39
CA GLN A 538 -1.82 -11.31 -23.80
C GLN A 538 -1.74 -9.92 -23.16
N THR A 539 -0.96 -9.84 -22.08
CA THR A 539 -0.55 -8.58 -21.44
C THR A 539 0.92 -8.32 -21.72
N LEU A 540 1.23 -7.11 -22.16
CA LEU A 540 2.59 -6.59 -22.36
C LEU A 540 2.79 -5.40 -21.43
N SER A 541 3.90 -5.38 -20.70
CA SER A 541 4.29 -4.23 -19.88
C SER A 541 4.98 -3.20 -20.78
N GLY A 542 4.65 -1.93 -20.62
CA GLY A 542 5.39 -0.83 -21.23
C GLY A 542 5.67 0.33 -20.28
N ASP A 543 6.79 0.99 -20.49
CA ASP A 543 7.29 2.10 -19.68
C ASP A 543 6.80 3.45 -20.23
N PHE A 544 5.48 3.65 -20.18
CA PHE A 544 4.81 4.88 -20.58
C PHE A 544 3.57 5.22 -19.73
N ASN A 545 3.19 6.51 -19.74
CA ASN A 545 1.95 6.99 -19.14
C ASN A 545 0.71 6.57 -19.96
N TRP A 546 -0.30 6.01 -19.29
CA TRP A 546 -1.51 5.46 -19.92
C TRP A 546 -2.23 6.43 -20.87
N LYS A 547 -2.19 7.74 -20.57
CA LYS A 547 -2.84 8.79 -21.36
C LYS A 547 -2.29 8.89 -22.78
N ILE A 548 -1.07 8.41 -23.05
CA ILE A 548 -0.49 8.40 -24.40
C ILE A 548 -1.04 7.21 -25.19
N GLY A 549 -1.08 6.02 -24.57
CA GLY A 549 -1.60 4.81 -25.20
C GLY A 549 -3.09 4.91 -25.53
N ALA A 550 -3.86 5.55 -24.66
CA ALA A 550 -5.29 5.77 -24.87
C ALA A 550 -5.63 6.86 -25.92
N ARG A 551 -4.65 7.53 -26.54
CA ARG A 551 -4.94 8.57 -27.55
C ARG A 551 -5.46 7.98 -28.84
N HIS A 552 -6.49 8.61 -29.40
CA HIS A 552 -7.09 8.26 -30.69
C HIS A 552 -6.05 8.06 -31.81
N ARG A 553 -5.06 8.95 -31.92
CA ARG A 553 -4.00 8.85 -32.94
C ARG A 553 -3.23 7.52 -32.87
N GLN A 554 -2.93 7.03 -31.67
CA GLN A 554 -2.17 5.78 -31.50
C GLN A 554 -3.03 4.57 -31.85
N LEU A 555 -4.30 4.62 -31.46
CA LEU A 555 -5.30 3.62 -31.84
C LEU A 555 -5.49 3.55 -33.37
N ASP A 556 -5.58 4.69 -34.05
CA ASP A 556 -5.71 4.76 -35.52
C ASP A 556 -4.53 4.11 -36.25
N VAL A 557 -3.31 4.39 -35.78
CA VAL A 557 -2.08 3.81 -36.33
C VAL A 557 -2.08 2.30 -36.14
N TYR A 558 -2.46 1.85 -34.95
CA TYR A 558 -2.57 0.43 -34.62
C TYR A 558 -3.59 -0.29 -35.51
N ILE A 559 -4.82 0.22 -35.60
CA ILE A 559 -5.90 -0.35 -36.43
C ILE A 559 -5.51 -0.34 -37.92
N SER A 560 -4.92 0.75 -38.40
CA SER A 560 -4.41 0.84 -39.78
C SER A 560 -3.32 -0.19 -40.09
N GLY A 561 -2.43 -0.43 -39.12
CA GLY A 561 -1.40 -1.46 -39.19
C GLY A 561 -1.99 -2.86 -39.26
N LEU A 562 -2.91 -3.18 -38.36
CA LEU A 562 -3.64 -4.46 -38.34
C LEU A 562 -4.34 -4.74 -39.67
N HIS A 563 -5.05 -3.74 -40.20
CA HIS A 563 -5.72 -3.85 -41.50
C HIS A 563 -4.77 -4.14 -42.66
N ARG A 564 -3.57 -3.55 -42.64
CA ARG A 564 -2.57 -3.79 -43.68
C ARG A 564 -2.07 -5.22 -43.63
N THR A 565 -1.82 -5.74 -42.43
CA THR A 565 -1.36 -7.13 -42.22
C THR A 565 -2.45 -8.14 -42.59
N MET A 566 -3.69 -7.91 -42.14
CA MET A 566 -4.83 -8.78 -42.46
C MET A 566 -5.15 -8.84 -43.96
N ARG A 567 -4.99 -7.73 -44.69
CA ARG A 567 -5.14 -7.71 -46.16
C ARG A 567 -4.05 -8.51 -46.89
N LYS A 568 -2.81 -8.52 -46.38
CA LYS A 568 -1.73 -9.33 -46.94
C LYS A 568 -1.96 -10.82 -46.72
N ILE A 569 -2.55 -11.16 -45.58
CA ILE A 569 -2.86 -12.53 -45.17
C ILE A 569 -4.05 -13.12 -45.95
N SER A 570 -5.12 -12.34 -46.15
CA SER A 570 -6.38 -12.85 -46.73
C SER A 570 -6.37 -12.93 -48.26
N GLY A 571 -5.30 -12.52 -48.93
CA GLY A 571 -5.22 -12.34 -50.39
C GLY A 571 -6.15 -11.23 -50.92
N PRO A 572 -6.00 -10.79 -52.18
CA PRO A 572 -7.02 -9.95 -52.81
C PRO A 572 -8.34 -10.74 -52.90
N PRO A 573 -9.50 -10.11 -52.65
CA PRO A 573 -10.77 -10.83 -52.67
C PRO A 573 -11.07 -11.34 -54.09
N HIS A 574 -10.93 -12.65 -54.31
CA HIS A 574 -11.36 -13.30 -55.53
C HIS A 574 -12.90 -13.34 -55.55
N ILE A 575 -13.50 -12.58 -56.46
CA ILE A 575 -14.89 -12.72 -56.97
C ILE A 575 -16.01 -12.61 -55.91
N VAL A 576 -16.11 -11.47 -55.21
CA VAL A 576 -17.41 -11.03 -54.64
C VAL A 576 -17.59 -9.52 -54.84
N ARG A 577 -17.42 -9.05 -56.08
CA ARG A 577 -17.54 -7.61 -56.42
C ARG A 577 -18.81 -7.22 -57.15
N LEU A 578 -19.77 -8.13 -57.35
CA LEU A 578 -21.02 -7.81 -58.08
C LEU A 578 -22.32 -7.94 -57.26
N VAL A 579 -22.36 -8.71 -56.16
CA VAL A 579 -23.62 -8.90 -55.39
C VAL A 579 -23.59 -8.25 -54.00
N LYS A 580 -22.44 -7.77 -53.52
CA LYS A 580 -22.33 -7.03 -52.23
C LYS A 580 -22.38 -5.50 -52.35
N SER A 581 -22.47 -4.96 -53.57
CA SER A 581 -22.45 -3.50 -53.81
C SER A 581 -23.80 -2.80 -53.61
N ILE A 582 -24.89 -3.54 -53.41
CA ILE A 582 -26.25 -2.96 -53.39
C ILE A 582 -26.93 -3.09 -52.00
N THR A 583 -26.39 -3.87 -51.05
CA THR A 583 -27.08 -4.11 -49.76
C THR A 583 -26.20 -4.18 -48.50
N ARG A 584 -24.95 -3.71 -48.49
CA ARG A 584 -24.22 -3.48 -47.23
C ARG A 584 -23.10 -2.46 -47.41
N ASN A 585 -23.31 -1.24 -46.90
CA ASN A 585 -22.21 -0.37 -46.47
C ASN A 585 -21.29 -1.23 -45.56
N SER A 586 -19.98 -1.23 -45.80
CA SER A 586 -19.05 -2.00 -44.97
C SER A 586 -19.03 -1.41 -43.55
N THR A 587 -19.80 -2.00 -42.64
CA THR A 587 -19.95 -1.57 -41.25
C THR A 587 -18.75 -2.02 -40.44
N ARG A 588 -17.64 -1.30 -40.58
CA ARG A 588 -16.52 -1.32 -39.62
C ARG A 588 -16.91 -0.41 -38.47
N GLU A 589 -16.95 -0.93 -37.26
CA GLU A 589 -17.20 -0.11 -36.08
C GLU A 589 -16.15 -0.36 -35.01
N GLU A 590 -15.60 0.75 -34.53
CA GLU A 590 -14.79 0.84 -33.34
C GLU A 590 -15.67 1.33 -32.19
N CYS A 591 -15.40 0.84 -30.99
CA CYS A 591 -16.09 1.28 -29.79
C CYS A 591 -15.03 1.67 -28.74
N LEU A 592 -14.94 2.96 -28.47
CA LEU A 592 -14.05 3.51 -27.45
C LEU A 592 -14.75 3.52 -26.09
N LEU A 593 -14.24 2.72 -25.18
CA LEU A 593 -14.68 2.66 -23.78
C LEU A 593 -13.69 3.48 -22.94
N PHE A 594 -14.08 4.72 -22.70
CA PHE A 594 -13.31 5.64 -21.86
C PHE A 594 -13.10 5.04 -20.46
N PRO A 595 -11.89 5.15 -19.87
CA PRO A 595 -10.74 5.92 -20.36
C PRO A 595 -9.71 5.15 -21.17
N ILE A 596 -9.75 3.81 -21.21
CA ILE A 596 -8.56 3.00 -21.57
C ILE A 596 -8.79 1.82 -22.50
N THR A 597 -10.02 1.55 -22.96
CA THR A 597 -10.30 0.35 -23.75
C THR A 597 -10.84 0.69 -25.13
N LEU A 598 -10.23 0.13 -26.17
CA LEU A 598 -10.77 0.09 -27.53
C LEU A 598 -11.32 -1.31 -27.80
N MET A 599 -12.56 -1.39 -28.27
CA MET A 599 -13.09 -2.60 -28.90
C MET A 599 -13.17 -2.42 -30.41
N TYR A 600 -12.79 -3.46 -31.14
CA TYR A 600 -12.75 -3.41 -32.59
C TYR A 600 -13.17 -4.74 -33.21
N SER A 601 -14.02 -4.69 -34.24
CA SER A 601 -14.50 -5.88 -34.95
C SER A 601 -13.88 -6.02 -36.34
N PHE A 602 -13.50 -7.24 -36.72
CA PHE A 602 -13.08 -7.58 -38.07
C PHE A 602 -14.23 -8.20 -38.87
N ASP A 603 -14.18 -8.06 -40.20
CA ASP A 603 -15.13 -8.71 -41.13
C ASP A 603 -15.05 -10.26 -41.13
N THR A 604 -14.22 -10.85 -40.26
CA THR A 604 -13.94 -12.29 -40.15
C THR A 604 -14.75 -13.00 -39.05
N GLY A 605 -15.61 -12.28 -38.31
CA GLY A 605 -16.32 -12.81 -37.14
C GLY A 605 -15.43 -12.95 -35.90
N LEU A 606 -14.27 -12.31 -35.95
CA LEU A 606 -13.37 -12.07 -34.82
C LEU A 606 -13.49 -10.60 -34.39
N PHE A 607 -13.35 -10.36 -33.11
CA PHE A 607 -13.25 -9.01 -32.54
C PHE A 607 -12.29 -9.03 -31.38
N PHE A 608 -11.69 -7.90 -31.05
CA PHE A 608 -10.78 -7.80 -29.92
C PHE A 608 -11.07 -6.57 -29.07
N ALA A 609 -10.61 -6.64 -27.83
CA ALA A 609 -10.49 -5.50 -26.93
C ALA A 609 -9.01 -5.22 -26.67
N LEU A 610 -8.56 -3.97 -26.76
CA LEU A 610 -7.24 -3.50 -26.38
C LEU A 610 -7.38 -2.52 -25.23
N SER A 611 -6.76 -2.81 -24.09
CA SER A 611 -6.87 -2.05 -22.85
C SER A 611 -5.51 -1.62 -22.34
N PHE A 612 -5.42 -0.39 -21.81
CA PHE A 612 -4.21 0.18 -21.21
C PHE A 612 -4.38 0.32 -19.70
N PHE A 613 -3.96 -0.69 -18.93
CA PHE A 613 -4.08 -0.70 -17.47
C PHE A 613 -2.86 0.00 -16.83
N PRO A 614 -3.00 1.23 -16.30
CA PRO A 614 -1.87 1.88 -15.65
C PRO A 614 -1.41 1.14 -14.39
N ILE A 615 -0.11 1.11 -14.16
CA ILE A 615 0.53 0.58 -12.95
C ILE A 615 1.14 1.71 -12.11
N SER A 616 1.74 2.70 -12.77
CA SER A 616 2.31 3.92 -12.18
C SER A 616 2.14 5.11 -13.12
N GLU A 617 2.64 6.29 -12.72
CA GLU A 617 2.70 7.49 -13.56
C GLU A 617 3.50 7.29 -14.86
N SER A 618 4.35 6.27 -14.90
CA SER A 618 5.32 6.03 -15.96
C SER A 618 5.28 4.60 -16.52
N LYS A 619 4.32 3.77 -16.09
CA LYS A 619 4.23 2.36 -16.48
C LYS A 619 2.79 1.93 -16.70
N THR A 620 2.55 1.24 -17.81
CA THR A 620 1.21 0.79 -18.24
C THR A 620 1.29 -0.62 -18.82
N ASN A 621 0.33 -1.47 -18.46
CA ASN A 621 0.12 -2.77 -19.07
C ASN A 621 -0.83 -2.64 -20.26
N THR A 622 -0.34 -2.97 -21.46
CA THR A 622 -1.15 -3.09 -22.67
C THR A 622 -1.66 -4.52 -22.79
N ARG A 623 -2.97 -4.71 -22.73
CA ARG A 623 -3.60 -6.03 -22.84
C ARG A 623 -4.52 -6.08 -24.04
N TYR A 624 -4.41 -7.15 -24.84
CA TYR A 624 -5.44 -7.47 -25.82
C TYR A 624 -6.16 -8.78 -25.46
N ASP A 625 -7.45 -8.83 -25.73
CA ASP A 625 -8.30 -10.02 -25.65
C ASP A 625 -8.99 -10.23 -27.00
N LEU A 626 -8.79 -11.40 -27.60
CA LEU A 626 -9.38 -11.81 -28.87
C LEU A 626 -10.55 -12.74 -28.62
N PHE A 627 -11.64 -12.46 -29.33
CA PHE A 627 -12.89 -13.18 -29.23
C PHE A 627 -13.32 -13.70 -30.60
N ALA A 628 -14.01 -14.83 -30.57
CA ALA A 628 -14.62 -15.43 -31.75
C ALA A 628 -16.12 -15.60 -31.55
N ARG A 629 -16.86 -15.36 -32.63
CA ARG A 629 -18.18 -15.98 -32.79
C ARG A 629 -17.99 -17.49 -32.86
N SER A 630 -18.96 -18.27 -32.39
CA SER A 630 -18.89 -19.75 -32.22
C SER A 630 -18.58 -20.60 -33.46
N ALA A 631 -18.25 -20.03 -34.62
CA ALA A 631 -18.05 -20.71 -35.91
C ALA A 631 -16.76 -20.28 -36.66
N VAL A 632 -15.75 -19.72 -35.98
CA VAL A 632 -14.47 -19.35 -36.61
C VAL A 632 -13.48 -20.53 -36.58
N SER A 633 -12.73 -20.73 -37.66
CA SER A 633 -11.75 -21.82 -37.74
C SER A 633 -10.49 -21.56 -36.90
N GLU A 634 -9.96 -22.62 -36.28
CA GLU A 634 -8.72 -22.61 -35.48
C GLU A 634 -7.51 -21.94 -36.18
N PRO A 635 -7.22 -22.21 -37.48
CA PRO A 635 -6.12 -21.54 -38.17
C PRO A 635 -6.27 -20.02 -38.25
N ASN A 636 -7.51 -19.54 -38.45
CA ASN A 636 -7.78 -18.10 -38.51
C ASN A 636 -7.60 -17.43 -37.14
N ILE A 637 -8.00 -18.11 -36.06
CA ILE A 637 -7.79 -17.67 -34.68
C ILE A 637 -6.29 -17.55 -34.40
N ARG A 638 -5.52 -18.60 -34.70
CA ARG A 638 -4.07 -18.63 -34.47
C ARG A 638 -3.36 -17.51 -35.22
N GLN A 639 -3.66 -17.36 -36.51
CA GLN A 639 -3.05 -16.33 -37.35
C GLN A 639 -3.39 -14.91 -36.87
N MET A 640 -4.64 -14.67 -36.46
CA MET A 640 -5.03 -13.38 -35.88
C MET A 640 -4.33 -13.13 -34.55
N SER A 641 -4.24 -14.14 -33.68
CA SER A 641 -3.55 -14.03 -32.40
C SER A 641 -2.07 -13.66 -32.57
N GLU A 642 -1.36 -14.32 -33.48
CA GLU A 642 0.05 -14.00 -33.82
C GLU A 642 0.19 -12.58 -34.39
N THR A 643 -0.78 -12.15 -35.21
CA THR A 643 -0.83 -10.79 -35.77
C THR A 643 -1.04 -9.73 -34.69
N LEU A 644 -2.00 -9.95 -33.78
CA LEU A 644 -2.30 -9.06 -32.67
C LEU A 644 -1.12 -8.99 -31.70
N GLN A 645 -0.48 -10.11 -31.38
CA GLN A 645 0.71 -10.15 -30.55
C GLN A 645 1.82 -9.26 -31.12
N SER A 646 2.17 -9.45 -32.40
CA SER A 646 3.22 -8.68 -33.07
C SER A 646 2.87 -7.19 -33.15
N ALA A 647 1.63 -6.87 -33.53
CA ALA A 647 1.16 -5.49 -33.64
C ALA A 647 1.14 -4.78 -32.28
N THR A 648 0.70 -5.46 -31.22
CA THR A 648 0.57 -4.87 -29.87
C THR A 648 1.94 -4.63 -29.26
N LYS A 649 2.90 -5.53 -29.50
CA LYS A 649 4.29 -5.32 -29.13
C LYS A 649 4.87 -4.08 -29.81
N LYS A 650 4.70 -3.97 -31.14
CA LYS A 650 5.18 -2.80 -31.90
C LYS A 650 4.54 -1.50 -31.43
N LEU A 651 3.23 -1.51 -31.16
CA LEU A 651 2.51 -0.36 -30.61
C LEU A 651 3.09 0.06 -29.26
N THR A 652 3.33 -0.90 -28.37
CA THR A 652 3.89 -0.65 -27.03
C THR A 652 5.26 0.03 -27.16
N GLU A 653 6.15 -0.50 -27.99
CA GLU A 653 7.49 0.06 -28.25
C GLU A 653 7.41 1.47 -28.88
N GLU A 654 6.48 1.71 -29.81
CA GLU A 654 6.29 3.03 -30.43
C GLU A 654 5.78 4.08 -29.43
N ILE A 655 4.86 3.70 -28.55
CA ILE A 655 4.34 4.58 -27.48
C ILE A 655 5.44 4.90 -26.46
N GLU A 656 6.28 3.93 -26.09
CA GLU A 656 7.43 4.16 -25.20
C GLU A 656 8.40 5.19 -25.78
N LEU A 657 8.73 5.07 -27.07
CA LEU A 657 9.60 6.04 -27.75
C LEU A 657 8.97 7.43 -27.78
N GLU A 658 7.66 7.54 -28.04
CA GLU A 658 6.96 8.83 -27.96
C GLU A 658 7.02 9.39 -26.54
N TYR A 659 6.71 8.58 -25.53
CA TYR A 659 6.74 8.99 -24.13
C TYR A 659 8.12 9.46 -23.68
N GLN A 660 9.18 8.75 -24.07
CA GLN A 660 10.56 9.16 -23.82
C GLN A 660 10.85 10.52 -24.47
N SER A 661 10.38 10.74 -25.70
CA SER A 661 10.55 12.01 -26.41
C SER A 661 9.82 13.18 -25.74
N ILE A 662 8.61 12.94 -25.21
CA ILE A 662 7.82 13.93 -24.47
C ILE A 662 8.52 14.24 -23.14
N SER A 663 8.91 13.20 -22.41
CA SER A 663 9.56 13.32 -21.10
C SER A 663 10.91 14.04 -21.19
N ALA A 664 11.66 13.85 -22.28
CA ALA A 664 12.94 14.52 -22.51
C ALA A 664 12.82 16.02 -22.83
N ARG A 665 11.70 16.45 -23.43
CA ARG A 665 11.57 17.82 -23.97
C ARG A 665 11.35 18.91 -22.91
N LYS A 666 11.02 18.59 -21.65
CA LYS A 666 10.77 19.54 -20.52
C LYS A 666 9.96 20.81 -20.89
N LYS A 667 9.18 20.80 -21.99
CA LYS A 667 8.51 21.99 -22.53
C LYS A 667 7.08 22.09 -21.99
N SER A 668 6.69 23.34 -21.73
CA SER A 668 5.36 23.76 -21.27
C SER A 668 4.23 23.17 -22.12
N SER A 669 3.15 22.82 -21.44
CA SER A 669 1.85 22.24 -21.82
C SER A 669 1.14 22.79 -23.07
N GLY A 670 1.65 23.82 -23.74
CA GLY A 670 0.95 24.53 -24.83
C GLY A 670 0.83 23.80 -26.17
N GLU A 671 1.62 22.75 -26.44
CA GLU A 671 1.56 22.00 -27.72
C GLU A 671 0.78 20.68 -27.65
N PHE A 672 0.29 20.27 -26.48
CA PHE A 672 -0.29 18.95 -26.28
C PHE A 672 -1.82 18.97 -26.25
N ASN A 673 -2.39 19.10 -27.45
CA ASN A 673 -3.77 18.81 -27.89
C ASN A 673 -4.90 18.91 -26.83
N ASN A 674 -5.74 19.94 -26.98
CA ASN A 674 -7.07 20.12 -26.40
C ASN A 674 -8.08 19.06 -26.92
N THR A 675 -7.83 17.77 -26.65
CA THR A 675 -8.75 16.69 -27.03
C THR A 675 -9.97 16.64 -26.11
N ALA A 676 -11.08 16.05 -26.57
CA ALA A 676 -12.26 15.84 -25.74
C ALA A 676 -11.95 14.98 -24.50
N ASP A 677 -11.14 13.94 -24.65
CA ASP A 677 -10.73 13.07 -23.53
C ASP A 677 -9.85 13.80 -22.53
N THR A 678 -8.89 14.60 -22.98
CA THR A 678 -8.07 15.44 -22.10
C THR A 678 -8.97 16.35 -21.26
N ARG A 679 -9.93 17.07 -21.88
CA ARG A 679 -10.89 17.91 -21.15
C ARG A 679 -11.73 17.12 -20.16
N ARG A 680 -12.19 15.91 -20.53
CA ARG A 680 -12.95 15.02 -19.65
C ARG A 680 -12.15 14.59 -18.43
N ILE A 681 -10.87 14.20 -18.61
CA ILE A 681 -9.97 13.83 -17.51
C ILE A 681 -9.75 15.05 -16.61
N LEU A 682 -9.36 16.20 -17.17
CA LEU A 682 -9.09 17.43 -16.41
C LEU A 682 -10.30 17.85 -15.57
N SER A 683 -11.51 17.83 -16.15
CA SER A 683 -12.74 18.16 -15.43
C SER A 683 -12.95 17.27 -14.21
N ARG A 684 -12.70 15.95 -14.32
CA ARG A 684 -12.84 15.00 -13.21
C ARG A 684 -11.80 15.26 -12.12
N LEU A 685 -10.55 15.52 -12.50
CA LEU A 685 -9.49 15.84 -11.55
C LEU A 685 -9.77 17.14 -10.79
N GLN A 686 -10.23 18.17 -11.47
CA GLN A 686 -10.55 19.47 -10.89
C GLN A 686 -11.73 19.38 -9.91
N GLU A 687 -12.80 18.67 -10.29
CA GLU A 687 -13.96 18.46 -9.41
C GLU A 687 -13.56 17.68 -8.15
N HIS A 688 -12.82 16.59 -8.29
CA HIS A 688 -12.36 15.80 -7.15
C HIS A 688 -11.41 16.59 -6.25
N THR A 689 -10.50 17.38 -6.83
CA THR A 689 -9.60 18.25 -6.04
C THR A 689 -10.38 19.29 -5.24
N LYS A 690 -11.47 19.85 -5.79
CA LYS A 690 -12.34 20.77 -5.04
C LYS A 690 -13.00 20.07 -3.85
N LEU A 691 -13.48 18.83 -4.03
CA LEU A 691 -14.07 18.04 -2.94
C LEU A 691 -13.06 17.78 -1.81
N GLU A 692 -11.82 17.44 -2.14
CA GLU A 692 -10.77 17.21 -1.13
C GLU A 692 -10.39 18.45 -0.35
N ARG A 693 -10.39 19.62 -1.01
CA ARG A 693 -10.21 20.90 -0.32
C ARG A 693 -11.34 21.18 0.66
N ILE A 694 -12.57 20.80 0.33
CA ILE A 694 -13.74 20.96 1.21
C ILE A 694 -13.66 20.01 2.41
N GLU A 695 -13.27 18.75 2.19
CA GLU A 695 -13.15 17.71 3.24
C GLU A 695 -11.85 17.83 4.07
N GLY A 696 -10.91 18.69 3.65
CA GLY A 696 -9.65 18.93 4.36
C GLY A 696 -8.63 17.81 4.23
N GLY A 697 -8.72 16.98 3.18
CA GLY A 697 -7.81 15.84 2.97
C GLY A 697 -8.15 15.01 1.75
N GLN A 698 -7.31 14.01 1.48
CA GLN A 698 -7.54 13.08 0.37
C GLN A 698 -8.83 12.27 0.57
N ILE A 699 -9.62 12.17 -0.49
CA ILE A 699 -10.78 11.29 -0.57
C ILE A 699 -10.33 10.03 -1.33
N LEU A 700 -10.55 8.87 -0.72
CA LEU A 700 -10.21 7.55 -1.26
C LEU A 700 -11.50 6.78 -1.56
N PRO A 701 -12.14 6.95 -2.74
CA PRO A 701 -13.44 6.34 -3.02
C PRO A 701 -13.41 4.81 -2.97
N ALA A 702 -12.29 4.18 -3.35
CA ALA A 702 -12.12 2.72 -3.30
C ALA A 702 -11.86 2.15 -1.90
N MET A 703 -11.65 3.00 -0.89
CA MET A 703 -11.43 2.55 0.48
C MET A 703 -12.76 2.35 1.19
N HIS A 704 -13.04 1.11 1.59
CA HIS A 704 -14.14 0.81 2.51
C HIS A 704 -13.84 1.46 3.86
N LYS A 705 -14.69 2.39 4.30
CA LYS A 705 -14.45 3.16 5.53
C LYS A 705 -14.51 2.25 6.77
N PRO A 706 -13.56 2.37 7.71
CA PRO A 706 -13.63 1.71 9.01
C PRO A 706 -14.93 2.02 9.76
N GLU A 707 -15.43 1.09 10.59
CA GLU A 707 -16.36 1.42 11.69
C GLU A 707 -15.69 2.34 12.74
N GLY A 708 -14.35 2.49 12.69
CA GLY A 708 -13.61 3.63 13.25
C GLY A 708 -13.36 3.51 14.74
N SER A 709 -12.29 2.82 15.14
CA SER A 709 -11.86 2.83 16.54
C SER A 709 -11.39 4.24 16.98
N THR A 710 -11.53 4.55 18.27
CA THR A 710 -11.02 5.82 18.84
C THR A 710 -9.51 5.96 18.67
N LEU A 711 -8.78 4.86 18.65
CA LEU A 711 -7.34 4.83 18.38
C LEU A 711 -7.03 5.15 16.91
N PHE A 712 -7.78 4.55 15.98
CA PHE A 712 -7.67 4.88 14.57
C PHE A 712 -7.92 6.38 14.33
N GLN A 713 -8.98 6.94 14.91
CA GLN A 713 -9.28 8.38 14.78
C GLN A 713 -8.16 9.27 15.32
N LYS A 714 -7.56 8.91 16.46
CA LYS A 714 -6.40 9.63 17.01
C LYS A 714 -5.17 9.53 16.10
N ALA A 715 -4.90 8.35 15.54
CA ALA A 715 -3.79 8.14 14.60
C ALA A 715 -3.98 8.92 13.30
N ASP A 716 -5.19 8.88 12.72
CA ASP A 716 -5.55 9.62 11.51
C ASP A 716 -5.42 11.14 11.72
N GLN A 717 -5.92 11.65 12.85
CA GLN A 717 -5.77 13.06 13.23
C GLN A 717 -4.30 13.46 13.36
N LEU A 718 -3.47 12.64 14.01
CA LEU A 718 -2.04 12.86 14.14
C LEU A 718 -1.35 12.90 12.77
N CYS A 719 -1.67 11.98 11.86
CA CYS A 719 -1.16 12.00 10.49
C CYS A 719 -1.52 13.31 9.77
N LYS A 720 -2.79 13.74 9.83
CA LYS A 720 -3.24 15.02 9.24
C LYS A 720 -2.48 16.21 9.78
N GLU A 721 -2.23 16.26 11.09
CA GLU A 721 -1.44 17.34 11.70
C GLU A 721 0.01 17.36 11.23
N LEU A 722 0.63 16.18 11.11
CA LEU A 722 2.01 16.05 10.61
C LEU A 722 2.11 16.49 9.14
N ASP A 723 1.12 16.17 8.32
CA ASP A 723 1.05 16.58 6.91
C ASP A 723 0.81 18.09 6.75
N CYS A 724 0.02 18.70 7.64
CA CYS A 724 -0.16 20.15 7.66
C CYS A 724 1.15 20.88 8.03
N VAL A 725 1.93 20.33 8.96
CA VAL A 725 3.21 20.92 9.39
C VAL A 725 4.27 20.80 8.31
N SER A 726 4.33 19.68 7.59
CA SER A 726 5.26 19.53 6.46
C SER A 726 4.94 20.53 5.33
N GLY A 727 3.66 20.82 5.09
CA GLY A 727 3.21 21.83 4.13
C GLY A 727 3.56 23.30 4.49
N ARG A 728 3.72 23.63 5.78
CA ARG A 728 4.13 24.99 6.22
C ARG A 728 5.64 25.24 6.21
N SER A 729 6.45 24.18 6.14
CA SER A 729 7.92 24.25 6.20
C SER A 729 8.57 24.58 4.85
N GLN A 730 7.81 24.60 3.75
CA GLN A 730 8.28 25.05 2.45
C GLN A 730 7.71 26.45 2.19
N ASN A 731 8.60 27.43 1.99
CA ASN A 731 8.21 28.78 1.59
C ASN A 731 7.23 28.73 0.40
N GLY A 732 5.99 29.19 0.60
CA GLY A 732 5.14 29.75 -0.46
C GLY A 732 4.46 28.80 -1.45
N THR A 733 4.67 27.48 -1.42
CA THR A 733 3.92 26.52 -2.25
C THR A 733 3.71 25.23 -1.49
N SER A 734 2.45 24.88 -1.22
CA SER A 734 2.12 23.54 -0.77
C SER A 734 2.42 22.53 -1.89
N PRO A 735 3.21 21.46 -1.67
CA PRO A 735 3.37 20.41 -2.68
C PRO A 735 2.12 19.55 -2.86
N THR A 736 1.11 19.68 -1.98
CA THR A 736 -0.07 18.81 -1.96
C THR A 736 -1.28 19.39 -2.67
N ALA A 737 -1.24 20.66 -3.07
CA ALA A 737 -2.27 21.25 -3.90
C ALA A 737 -1.70 21.46 -5.30
N LEU A 738 -2.14 20.63 -6.25
CA LEU A 738 -2.05 21.04 -7.65
C LEU A 738 -2.77 22.39 -7.75
N ASP A 739 -2.00 23.46 -8.02
CA ASP A 739 -2.52 24.80 -8.22
C ASP A 739 -3.13 24.82 -9.63
N TRP A 740 -4.45 24.62 -9.66
CA TRP A 740 -5.29 24.65 -10.86
C TRP A 740 -5.83 26.05 -11.12
#